data_AF-A0A1B3E8P2-F1
#
_entry.id   AF-A0A1B3E8P2-F1
#
_cell.length_a   1.000
_cell.length_b   1.000
_cell.length_c   1.000
_cell.angle_alpha   90.00
_cell.angle_beta   90.00
_cell.angle_gamma   90.00
#
_symmetry.space_group_name_H-M   'P 1'
#
loop_
_entity.id
_entity.type
_entity.pdbx_description
1 polymer ?
#
loop_
_entity_poly.entity_id
_entity_poly.type
_entity_poly.pdbx_seq_one_letter_code
_entity_poly.pdbx_strand_id
1 'polypeptide(L)'
;MGIHFDHDGNGFAETTGWANKDDGLLVWDRNGNGRIDDGKELFGNNTLLASGQNAANGFLALSELDTNLDGKIDTSDSAFNQLRVWKDADSDAIVDAGELLGLAEVNVGSLSTSFTSQNQVDPQGNKVLQVGSYTDTDGIVRSMNDIWFGVDTARTIDLNQVALSDEIAALPNVEGFGNVGSLQQAMERDGSGELKTLVSLFKGELNSAARDSLLDQIIFAWTGASAFTAASRGSYISDGRKLYALESFVGKAFIQGSGTNAGLSNPGPNAAEVLVNAYAKLADFIKKTLISEIHVKPYFKYVKFELVNNVSSPIYSDVATAFEQTFATSHVRGMVDLMYFMESPIVNGGATFTSLLDSFINGMSVSEIAAVESTNTGLKLGTTGNDILSTIDDTNHVLRGFSGSDTLTSGAGNDRLEGGTGNDVLNGGRGSDLYLFNLGDGQDVINDDNASYIYGGVDVLRFGAGILASDIAVSRVGTGLLLSHSNGQDRVTVSNWFTENTGRYQLERIEFADGTVWSSAALSAQLLTLTGGAGDDVLTGVSADFTHVLSGGGGNDTLTAGAGNDRLEGGTGNDVLNGGRGSDLYLFNLGDGQDVINDDNASYIYGGVDVLRFGAGILASDIAVSRVGTGLLLSHSNGQDRVTVSNWFTENTGRYQLERIEFADGTVWSSSQAASRASTDGNDVIVGTSGHDRLQGGKGNDLLQGGDGSDIYIFAAGDGLDTINNLSSTPSDVDLLRIDGITTQDLWLSREGNNLVIDATGSTDRITIQDWYTSAAQQVDVIQAGSSALYASAVNNLVNAMAEFGAPAGGEISLTQEQRDQVNAVIATNWQ
;
A
#
# COMPACT_ATOMS: atom_id res chain seq x y z
N MET A 1 14.41 -25.82 -23.80
CA MET A 1 14.82 -26.76 -22.73
C MET A 1 16.28 -26.46 -22.42
N GLY A 2 16.70 -26.56 -21.16
CA GLY A 2 18.13 -26.44 -20.81
C GLY A 2 18.92 -27.67 -21.26
N ILE A 3 20.25 -27.55 -21.27
CA ILE A 3 21.18 -28.67 -21.48
C ILE A 3 21.26 -29.48 -20.18
N HIS A 4 21.21 -30.81 -20.25
CA HIS A 4 21.25 -31.68 -19.07
C HIS A 4 22.39 -32.68 -19.18
N PHE A 5 23.22 -32.77 -18.14
CA PHE A 5 24.32 -33.74 -18.09
C PHE A 5 24.55 -34.19 -16.64
N ASP A 6 24.84 -35.46 -16.42
CA ASP A 6 25.10 -36.03 -15.10
C ASP A 6 26.57 -35.85 -14.74
N HIS A 7 26.90 -34.73 -14.09
CA HIS A 7 28.30 -34.36 -13.85
C HIS A 7 28.98 -35.23 -12.79
N ASP A 8 28.25 -35.74 -11.80
CA ASP A 8 28.82 -36.56 -10.72
C ASP A 8 28.59 -38.08 -10.92
N GLY A 9 27.81 -38.43 -11.94
CA GLY A 9 27.51 -39.81 -12.32
C GLY A 9 26.59 -40.50 -11.31
N ASN A 10 25.68 -39.75 -10.70
CA ASN A 10 24.74 -40.26 -9.69
C ASN A 10 23.44 -40.83 -10.31
N GLY A 11 23.28 -40.72 -11.63
CA GLY A 11 22.09 -41.17 -12.37
C GLY A 11 21.05 -40.09 -12.61
N PHE A 12 21.32 -38.83 -12.25
CA PHE A 12 20.45 -37.68 -12.47
C PHE A 12 21.20 -36.61 -13.26
N ALA A 13 20.72 -36.30 -14.46
CA ALA A 13 21.31 -35.22 -15.25
C ALA A 13 20.77 -33.87 -14.80
N GLU A 14 21.64 -32.97 -14.33
CA GLU A 14 21.25 -31.61 -13.93
C GLU A 14 21.21 -30.66 -15.12
N THR A 15 20.29 -29.69 -15.09
CA THR A 15 20.41 -28.53 -15.98
C THR A 15 21.76 -27.86 -15.73
N THR A 16 22.57 -27.69 -16.78
CA THR A 16 23.96 -27.25 -16.64
C THR A 16 24.37 -26.24 -17.71
N GLY A 17 25.40 -25.44 -17.40
CA GLY A 17 26.16 -24.72 -18.43
C GLY A 17 26.96 -25.70 -19.28
N TRP A 18 27.34 -25.30 -20.50
CA TRP A 18 27.97 -26.22 -21.44
C TRP A 18 29.03 -25.56 -22.31
N ALA A 19 29.91 -26.37 -22.90
CA ALA A 19 30.86 -25.90 -23.89
C ALA A 19 30.12 -25.45 -25.16
N ASN A 20 30.63 -24.39 -25.80
CA ASN A 20 30.10 -23.99 -27.10
C ASN A 20 30.59 -24.95 -28.20
N LYS A 21 29.88 -24.98 -29.33
CA LYS A 21 30.19 -25.84 -30.49
C LYS A 21 31.55 -25.64 -31.16
N ASP A 22 32.28 -24.58 -30.82
CA ASP A 22 33.58 -24.27 -31.44
C ASP A 22 34.75 -24.82 -30.57
N ASP A 23 34.52 -25.02 -29.27
CA ASP A 23 35.43 -25.65 -28.31
C ASP A 23 35.20 -27.18 -28.22
N GLY A 24 36.05 -27.89 -27.47
CA GLY A 24 35.92 -29.32 -27.25
C GLY A 24 36.30 -29.73 -25.83
N LEU A 25 35.58 -30.71 -25.29
CA LEU A 25 35.83 -31.29 -23.98
C LEU A 25 36.85 -32.43 -24.10
N LEU A 26 37.86 -32.45 -23.24
CA LEU A 26 38.75 -33.61 -23.14
C LEU A 26 38.03 -34.72 -22.37
N VAL A 27 37.96 -35.91 -22.96
CA VAL A 27 37.17 -37.03 -22.42
C VAL A 27 37.92 -38.36 -22.53
N TRP A 28 37.49 -39.32 -21.72
CA TRP A 28 37.96 -40.70 -21.75
C TRP A 28 36.81 -41.65 -21.42
N ASP A 29 36.40 -42.43 -22.42
CA ASP A 29 35.47 -43.55 -22.26
C ASP A 29 36.15 -44.63 -21.39
N ARG A 30 35.85 -44.60 -20.09
CA ARG A 30 36.52 -45.45 -19.08
C ARG A 30 35.84 -46.81 -18.97
N ASN A 31 34.57 -46.89 -19.35
CA ASN A 31 33.78 -48.11 -19.26
C ASN A 31 33.77 -48.90 -20.60
N GLY A 32 34.27 -48.30 -21.68
CA GLY A 32 34.40 -48.89 -23.01
C GLY A 32 33.08 -49.05 -23.75
N ASN A 33 32.05 -48.27 -23.40
CA ASN A 33 30.71 -48.38 -24.00
C ASN A 33 30.55 -47.57 -25.29
N GLY A 34 31.57 -46.79 -25.69
CA GLY A 34 31.58 -45.96 -26.89
C GLY A 34 30.77 -44.67 -26.76
N ARG A 35 30.43 -44.24 -25.54
CA ARG A 35 29.70 -43.02 -25.21
C ARG A 35 30.50 -42.23 -24.17
N ILE A 36 30.06 -41.00 -23.92
CA ILE A 36 30.45 -40.18 -22.76
C ILE A 36 29.13 -39.78 -22.12
N ASP A 37 28.75 -40.48 -21.06
CA ASP A 37 27.39 -40.38 -20.49
C ASP A 37 27.34 -39.77 -19.09
N ASP A 38 28.49 -39.68 -18.40
CA ASP A 38 28.59 -38.97 -17.13
C ASP A 38 29.96 -38.28 -16.94
N GLY A 39 30.06 -37.44 -15.90
CA GLY A 39 31.27 -36.68 -15.61
C GLY A 39 32.45 -37.51 -15.07
N LYS A 40 32.29 -38.83 -14.84
CA LYS A 40 33.43 -39.71 -14.54
C LYS A 40 34.29 -39.94 -15.79
N GLU A 41 33.71 -39.74 -16.96
CA GLU A 41 34.36 -39.85 -18.28
C GLU A 41 34.87 -38.49 -18.81
N LEU A 42 34.54 -37.40 -18.12
CA LEU A 42 35.16 -36.09 -18.31
C LEU A 42 36.39 -35.95 -17.41
N PHE A 43 37.33 -35.07 -17.80
CA PHE A 43 38.42 -34.63 -16.92
C PHE A 43 37.98 -33.44 -16.07
N GLY A 44 37.95 -33.61 -14.75
CA GLY A 44 37.49 -32.59 -13.81
C GLY A 44 37.49 -33.09 -12.36
N ASN A 45 36.75 -32.40 -11.49
CA ASN A 45 36.64 -32.72 -10.07
C ASN A 45 35.71 -33.92 -9.75
N ASN A 46 35.09 -34.51 -10.78
CA ASN A 46 34.32 -35.76 -10.67
C ASN A 46 35.07 -36.96 -11.27
N THR A 47 36.27 -36.74 -11.82
CA THR A 47 37.11 -37.84 -12.30
C THR A 47 37.64 -38.66 -11.13
N LEU A 48 37.38 -39.97 -11.15
CA LEU A 48 37.90 -40.89 -10.14
C LEU A 48 39.37 -41.23 -10.41
N LEU A 49 40.23 -40.97 -9.43
CA LEU A 49 41.65 -41.35 -9.46
C LEU A 49 41.81 -42.83 -9.07
N ALA A 50 42.98 -43.43 -9.36
CA ALA A 50 43.35 -44.78 -8.95
C ALA A 50 43.35 -44.97 -7.42
N SER A 51 43.44 -43.88 -6.65
CA SER A 51 43.27 -43.87 -5.19
C SER A 51 41.84 -44.17 -4.73
N GLY A 52 40.85 -44.12 -5.64
CA GLY A 52 39.43 -44.18 -5.33
C GLY A 52 38.85 -42.87 -4.77
N GLN A 53 39.61 -41.77 -4.82
CA GLN A 53 39.12 -40.42 -4.52
C GLN A 53 38.92 -39.64 -5.81
N ASN A 54 37.98 -38.70 -5.82
CA ASN A 54 37.84 -37.77 -6.93
C ASN A 54 39.05 -36.84 -7.01
N ALA A 55 39.45 -36.49 -8.22
CA ALA A 55 40.51 -35.51 -8.44
C ALA A 55 40.10 -34.13 -7.91
N ALA A 56 41.05 -33.34 -7.45
CA ALA A 56 40.76 -31.96 -7.03
C ALA A 56 40.52 -31.02 -8.24
N ASN A 57 40.98 -31.40 -9.43
CA ASN A 57 40.73 -30.75 -10.72
C ASN A 57 41.16 -31.67 -11.89
N GLY A 58 40.78 -31.31 -13.11
CA GLY A 58 41.02 -32.06 -14.34
C GLY A 58 42.49 -32.19 -14.74
N PHE A 59 43.35 -31.23 -14.39
CA PHE A 59 44.80 -31.36 -14.64
C PHE A 59 45.46 -32.40 -13.73
N LEU A 60 45.03 -32.47 -12.47
CA LEU A 60 45.48 -33.53 -11.56
C LEU A 60 44.93 -34.90 -11.97
N ALA A 61 43.70 -34.96 -12.47
CA ALA A 61 43.17 -36.17 -13.11
C ALA A 61 43.99 -36.60 -14.33
N LEU A 62 44.41 -35.64 -15.16
CA LEU A 62 45.25 -35.88 -16.33
C LEU A 62 46.66 -36.36 -15.93
N SER A 63 47.23 -35.79 -14.85
CA SER A 63 48.58 -36.14 -14.39
C SER A 63 48.76 -37.60 -13.96
N GLU A 64 47.66 -38.30 -13.63
CA GLU A 64 47.72 -39.73 -13.32
C GLU A 64 48.06 -40.58 -14.55
N LEU A 65 47.88 -40.03 -15.75
CA LEU A 65 48.16 -40.71 -17.02
C LEU A 65 49.61 -40.53 -17.49
N ASP A 66 50.39 -39.68 -16.82
CA ASP A 66 51.80 -39.40 -17.13
C ASP A 66 52.67 -40.53 -16.57
N THR A 67 52.93 -41.53 -17.42
CA THR A 67 53.62 -42.77 -17.01
C THR A 67 55.13 -42.62 -16.97
N ASN A 68 55.69 -41.67 -17.71
CA ASN A 68 57.13 -41.41 -17.77
C ASN A 68 57.58 -40.23 -16.87
N LEU A 69 56.62 -39.51 -16.26
CA LEU A 69 56.79 -38.39 -15.33
C LEU A 69 57.50 -37.19 -15.95
N ASP A 70 57.26 -36.91 -17.23
CA ASP A 70 57.85 -35.76 -17.94
C ASP A 70 57.01 -34.47 -17.89
N GLY A 71 55.83 -34.54 -17.27
CA GLY A 71 54.90 -33.42 -17.09
C GLY A 71 53.95 -33.21 -18.29
N LYS A 72 53.87 -34.16 -19.22
CA LYS A 72 52.98 -34.12 -20.38
C LYS A 72 52.36 -35.49 -20.61
N ILE A 73 51.19 -35.49 -21.26
CA ILE A 73 50.59 -36.70 -21.82
C ILE A 73 50.82 -36.66 -23.33
N ASP A 74 51.61 -37.60 -23.84
CA ASP A 74 51.91 -37.73 -25.28
C ASP A 74 52.03 -39.19 -25.74
N THR A 75 52.52 -39.44 -26.95
CA THR A 75 52.66 -40.80 -27.51
C THR A 75 53.55 -41.75 -26.70
N SER A 76 54.32 -41.23 -25.74
CA SER A 76 55.11 -42.01 -24.78
C SER A 76 54.25 -42.61 -23.67
N ASP A 77 53.01 -42.15 -23.51
CA ASP A 77 52.06 -42.60 -22.51
C ASP A 77 51.02 -43.56 -23.08
N SER A 78 50.81 -44.68 -22.38
CA SER A 78 49.89 -45.74 -22.82
C SER A 78 48.42 -45.29 -22.95
N ALA A 79 48.03 -44.25 -22.22
CA ALA A 79 46.67 -43.73 -22.22
C ALA A 79 46.40 -42.70 -23.34
N PHE A 80 47.43 -42.10 -23.96
CA PHE A 80 47.25 -40.98 -24.90
C PHE A 80 46.34 -41.34 -26.09
N ASN A 81 46.48 -42.55 -26.64
CA ASN A 81 45.66 -43.01 -27.76
C ASN A 81 44.20 -43.36 -27.38
N GLN A 82 43.87 -43.37 -26.09
CA GLN A 82 42.52 -43.63 -25.58
C GLN A 82 41.73 -42.34 -25.37
N LEU A 83 42.44 -41.22 -25.16
CA LEU A 83 41.82 -39.92 -24.98
C LEU A 83 41.12 -39.45 -26.26
N ARG A 84 40.04 -38.72 -26.09
CA ARG A 84 39.26 -38.11 -27.16
C ARG A 84 38.96 -36.66 -26.83
N VAL A 85 38.60 -35.89 -27.86
CA VAL A 85 37.96 -34.59 -27.71
C VAL A 85 36.50 -34.75 -28.16
N TRP A 86 35.57 -34.45 -27.27
CA TRP A 86 34.15 -34.34 -27.59
C TRP A 86 33.84 -32.92 -28.04
N LYS A 87 33.46 -32.78 -29.31
CA LYS A 87 33.00 -31.53 -29.90
C LYS A 87 31.52 -31.62 -30.20
N ASP A 88 30.72 -31.22 -29.22
CA ASP A 88 29.27 -31.20 -29.26
C ASP A 88 28.76 -30.11 -30.22
N ALA A 89 28.23 -30.52 -31.36
CA ALA A 89 27.94 -29.63 -32.48
C ALA A 89 26.60 -28.89 -32.34
N ASP A 90 25.61 -29.50 -31.67
CA ASP A 90 24.28 -28.92 -31.44
C ASP A 90 24.04 -28.48 -29.99
N SER A 91 25.02 -28.74 -29.11
CA SER A 91 25.04 -28.34 -27.70
C SER A 91 23.89 -28.98 -26.91
N ASP A 92 23.63 -30.26 -27.14
CA ASP A 92 22.60 -31.02 -26.43
C ASP A 92 23.14 -31.90 -25.29
N ALA A 93 24.48 -31.95 -25.13
CA ALA A 93 25.21 -32.80 -24.18
C ALA A 93 24.99 -34.31 -24.37
N ILE A 94 24.76 -34.75 -25.61
CA ILE A 94 24.69 -36.15 -26.01
C ILE A 94 25.75 -36.40 -27.08
N VAL A 95 26.54 -37.47 -26.92
CA VAL A 95 27.51 -37.83 -27.95
C VAL A 95 26.81 -38.31 -29.22
N ASP A 96 26.95 -37.53 -30.27
CA ASP A 96 26.44 -37.86 -31.60
C ASP A 96 27.51 -38.44 -32.55
N ALA A 97 27.04 -38.99 -33.67
CA ALA A 97 27.92 -39.60 -34.66
C ALA A 97 28.87 -38.55 -35.29
N GLY A 98 30.16 -38.69 -34.99
CA GLY A 98 31.22 -37.80 -35.51
C GLY A 98 31.71 -36.73 -34.53
N GLU A 99 31.17 -36.70 -33.31
CA GLU A 99 31.55 -35.69 -32.30
C GLU A 99 32.71 -36.11 -31.41
N LEU A 100 32.95 -37.43 -31.24
CA LEU A 100 34.11 -37.95 -30.54
C LEU A 100 35.29 -38.12 -31.49
N LEU A 101 36.27 -37.23 -31.35
CA LEU A 101 37.43 -37.15 -32.21
C LEU A 101 38.70 -37.60 -31.49
N GLY A 102 39.59 -38.30 -32.19
CA GLY A 102 40.93 -38.63 -31.71
C GLY A 102 41.79 -37.38 -31.54
N LEU A 103 42.71 -37.37 -30.58
CA LEU A 103 43.59 -36.22 -30.33
C LEU A 103 44.34 -35.76 -31.61
N ALA A 104 44.85 -36.69 -32.41
CA ALA A 104 45.51 -36.37 -33.67
C ALA A 104 44.56 -35.76 -34.73
N GLU A 105 43.27 -36.15 -34.73
CA GLU A 105 42.26 -35.63 -35.67
C GLU A 105 41.95 -34.15 -35.42
N VAL A 106 42.09 -33.70 -34.16
CA VAL A 106 41.92 -32.30 -33.75
C VAL A 106 43.24 -31.56 -33.54
N ASN A 107 44.34 -32.07 -34.12
CA ASN A 107 45.68 -31.47 -34.06
C ASN A 107 46.22 -31.29 -32.63
N VAL A 108 45.98 -32.24 -31.72
CA VAL A 108 46.57 -32.25 -30.37
C VAL A 108 47.79 -33.19 -30.37
N GLY A 109 48.98 -32.64 -30.10
CA GLY A 109 50.24 -33.40 -30.06
C GLY A 109 50.66 -33.85 -28.66
N SER A 110 50.49 -32.99 -27.64
CA SER A 110 50.74 -33.33 -26.23
C SER A 110 49.90 -32.44 -25.30
N LEU A 111 49.46 -32.97 -24.15
CA LEU A 111 48.70 -32.22 -23.14
C LEU A 111 49.59 -31.91 -21.93
N SER A 112 49.71 -30.65 -21.49
CA SER A 112 50.48 -30.31 -20.27
C SER A 112 49.70 -30.68 -19.02
N THR A 113 50.36 -31.31 -18.04
CA THR A 113 49.78 -31.56 -16.71
C THR A 113 49.96 -30.37 -15.75
N SER A 114 50.82 -29.40 -16.12
CA SER A 114 51.02 -28.15 -15.37
C SER A 114 49.87 -27.16 -15.58
N PHE A 115 49.49 -26.47 -14.51
CA PHE A 115 48.43 -25.46 -14.51
C PHE A 115 48.69 -24.32 -13.52
N THR A 116 47.97 -23.21 -13.68
CA THR A 116 47.85 -22.13 -12.70
C THR A 116 46.41 -21.98 -12.24
N SER A 117 46.19 -21.85 -10.93
CA SER A 117 44.85 -21.63 -10.38
C SER A 117 44.40 -20.18 -10.53
N GLN A 118 43.13 -20.00 -10.84
CA GLN A 118 42.43 -18.72 -10.86
C GLN A 118 40.98 -18.90 -10.33
N ASN A 119 40.19 -17.83 -10.35
CA ASN A 119 38.79 -17.86 -9.90
C ASN A 119 37.92 -16.94 -10.76
N GLN A 120 37.90 -17.20 -12.07
CA GLN A 120 37.06 -16.47 -13.02
C GLN A 120 35.70 -17.12 -13.09
N VAL A 121 34.63 -16.32 -13.08
CA VAL A 121 33.24 -16.80 -13.23
C VAL A 121 32.61 -16.03 -14.38
N ASP A 122 32.01 -16.76 -15.33
CA ASP A 122 31.32 -16.15 -16.46
C ASP A 122 29.89 -15.69 -16.07
N PRO A 123 29.19 -14.93 -16.93
CA PRO A 123 27.82 -14.48 -16.65
C PRO A 123 26.78 -15.61 -16.50
N GLN A 124 27.11 -16.83 -16.94
CA GLN A 124 26.28 -18.01 -16.85
C GLN A 124 26.57 -18.83 -15.58
N GLY A 125 27.56 -18.42 -14.78
CA GLY A 125 27.93 -19.06 -13.52
C GLY A 125 28.96 -20.18 -13.65
N ASN A 126 29.50 -20.43 -14.85
CA ASN A 126 30.59 -21.39 -15.06
C ASN A 126 31.90 -20.79 -14.54
N LYS A 127 32.73 -21.63 -13.92
CA LYS A 127 33.97 -21.18 -13.26
C LYS A 127 35.18 -21.75 -13.96
N VAL A 128 36.06 -20.88 -14.45
CA VAL A 128 37.38 -21.30 -14.93
C VAL A 128 38.33 -21.27 -13.74
N LEU A 129 38.73 -22.44 -13.24
CA LEU A 129 39.49 -22.57 -11.99
C LEU A 129 40.97 -22.90 -12.21
N GLN A 130 41.31 -23.65 -13.26
CA GLN A 130 42.70 -23.88 -13.64
C GLN A 130 42.91 -23.57 -15.13
N VAL A 131 44.03 -22.91 -15.43
CA VAL A 131 44.48 -22.59 -16.78
C VAL A 131 45.78 -23.32 -17.05
N GLY A 132 45.83 -24.06 -18.14
CA GLY A 132 47.01 -24.75 -18.62
C GLY A 132 47.11 -24.68 -20.14
N SER A 133 47.72 -25.69 -20.73
CA SER A 133 47.97 -25.69 -22.17
C SER A 133 48.07 -27.08 -22.78
N TYR A 134 47.94 -27.15 -24.10
CA TYR A 134 48.39 -28.28 -24.90
C TYR A 134 49.32 -27.77 -26.01
N THR A 135 50.11 -28.65 -26.59
CA THR A 135 50.92 -28.36 -27.78
C THR A 135 50.33 -29.11 -28.96
N ASP A 136 50.06 -28.42 -30.07
CA ASP A 136 49.57 -29.06 -31.30
C ASP A 136 50.66 -29.83 -32.04
N THR A 137 50.30 -30.55 -33.11
CA THR A 137 51.29 -31.35 -33.87
C THR A 137 52.30 -30.50 -34.66
N ASP A 138 52.03 -29.19 -34.79
CA ASP A 138 52.94 -28.21 -35.38
C ASP A 138 53.91 -27.59 -34.34
N GLY A 139 53.76 -27.96 -33.06
CA GLY A 139 54.59 -27.46 -31.96
C GLY A 139 54.12 -26.13 -31.34
N ILE A 140 52.92 -25.65 -31.69
CA ILE A 140 52.33 -24.41 -31.15
C ILE A 140 51.60 -24.71 -29.84
N VAL A 141 51.88 -23.91 -28.82
CA VAL A 141 51.19 -23.98 -27.51
C VAL A 141 49.84 -23.29 -27.58
N ARG A 142 48.78 -23.98 -27.16
CA ARG A 142 47.37 -23.55 -27.16
C ARG A 142 46.77 -23.67 -25.76
N SER A 143 45.67 -22.97 -25.50
CA SER A 143 45.01 -22.96 -24.19
C SER A 143 44.20 -24.24 -23.96
N MET A 144 44.26 -24.74 -22.72
CA MET A 144 43.39 -25.79 -22.18
C MET A 144 43.03 -25.38 -20.75
N ASN A 145 41.77 -25.50 -20.35
CA ASN A 145 41.30 -24.99 -19.06
C ASN A 145 40.43 -26.03 -18.35
N ASP A 146 40.44 -25.98 -17.03
CA ASP A 146 39.49 -26.68 -16.16
C ASP A 146 38.31 -25.74 -15.89
N ILE A 147 37.13 -26.15 -16.36
CA ILE A 147 35.89 -25.39 -16.27
C ILE A 147 34.90 -26.17 -15.41
N TRP A 148 34.42 -25.56 -14.33
CA TRP A 148 33.36 -26.10 -13.49
C TRP A 148 32.05 -25.47 -13.94
N PHE A 149 31.22 -26.25 -14.63
CA PHE A 149 29.96 -25.77 -15.13
C PHE A 149 29.00 -25.39 -13.99
N GLY A 150 28.22 -24.34 -14.19
CA GLY A 150 27.10 -24.03 -13.32
C GLY A 150 26.05 -25.15 -13.43
N VAL A 151 25.56 -25.65 -12.30
CA VAL A 151 24.51 -26.70 -12.26
C VAL A 151 23.31 -26.21 -11.45
N ASP A 152 22.11 -26.51 -11.93
CA ASP A 152 20.84 -26.25 -11.25
C ASP A 152 20.23 -27.60 -10.82
N THR A 153 20.50 -27.98 -9.58
CA THR A 153 20.03 -29.24 -8.99
C THR A 153 18.54 -29.24 -8.70
N ALA A 154 17.83 -28.12 -8.83
CA ALA A 154 16.37 -28.08 -8.74
C ALA A 154 15.70 -28.54 -10.05
N ARG A 155 16.47 -28.74 -11.13
CA ARG A 155 15.99 -29.21 -12.43
C ARG A 155 16.84 -30.37 -12.92
N THR A 156 16.39 -31.58 -12.61
CA THR A 156 17.10 -32.81 -12.94
C THR A 156 16.24 -33.77 -13.77
N ILE A 157 16.90 -34.63 -14.53
CA ILE A 157 16.27 -35.74 -15.27
C ILE A 157 16.83 -37.04 -14.71
N ASP A 158 15.95 -37.89 -14.17
CA ASP A 158 16.30 -39.25 -13.78
C ASP A 158 16.63 -40.08 -15.04
N LEU A 159 17.90 -40.46 -15.20
CA LEU A 159 18.37 -41.22 -16.37
C LEU A 159 18.06 -42.72 -16.26
N ASN A 160 17.64 -43.19 -15.09
CA ASN A 160 17.49 -44.61 -14.77
C ASN A 160 16.03 -45.07 -14.70
N GLN A 161 15.12 -44.42 -15.43
CA GLN A 161 13.69 -44.72 -15.37
C GLN A 161 13.38 -46.19 -15.69
N VAL A 162 12.46 -46.77 -14.91
CA VAL A 162 11.92 -48.11 -15.11
C VAL A 162 10.45 -48.04 -15.55
N ALA A 163 9.99 -49.08 -16.24
CA ALA A 163 8.58 -49.19 -16.62
C ALA A 163 7.72 -49.36 -15.36
N LEU A 164 6.68 -48.52 -15.23
CA LEU A 164 5.76 -48.59 -14.09
C LEU A 164 4.77 -49.73 -14.25
N SER A 165 4.51 -50.45 -13.17
CA SER A 165 3.39 -51.38 -13.06
C SER A 165 2.05 -50.64 -13.06
N ASP A 166 0.98 -51.30 -13.54
CA ASP A 166 -0.37 -50.72 -13.56
C ASP A 166 -0.85 -50.28 -12.17
N GLU A 167 -0.43 -50.98 -11.12
CA GLU A 167 -0.77 -50.66 -9.73
C GLU A 167 -0.16 -49.32 -9.30
N ILE A 168 1.13 -49.10 -9.60
CA ILE A 168 1.85 -47.87 -9.25
C ILE A 168 1.41 -46.70 -10.13
N ALA A 169 1.15 -46.94 -11.42
CA ALA A 169 0.65 -45.93 -12.35
C ALA A 169 -0.73 -45.36 -11.92
N ALA A 170 -1.51 -46.08 -11.11
CA ALA A 170 -2.81 -45.65 -10.57
C ALA A 170 -2.72 -44.88 -9.23
N LEU A 171 -1.53 -44.78 -8.64
CA LEU A 171 -1.27 -44.01 -7.42
C LEU A 171 -0.85 -42.57 -7.75
N PRO A 172 -1.08 -41.59 -6.85
CA PRO A 172 -0.68 -40.20 -7.10
C PRO A 172 0.84 -40.09 -7.28
N ASN A 173 1.26 -39.18 -8.16
CA ASN A 173 2.67 -38.94 -8.46
C ASN A 173 3.10 -37.53 -8.05
N VAL A 174 4.36 -37.40 -7.67
CA VAL A 174 5.04 -36.11 -7.53
C VAL A 174 6.36 -36.23 -8.27
N GLU A 175 6.65 -35.30 -9.17
CA GLU A 175 7.95 -35.27 -9.84
C GLU A 175 9.06 -35.00 -8.81
N GLY A 176 10.12 -35.79 -8.89
CA GLY A 176 11.30 -35.63 -8.07
C GLY A 176 12.27 -34.62 -8.69
N PHE A 177 13.24 -34.17 -7.91
CA PHE A 177 14.33 -33.31 -8.36
C PHE A 177 15.55 -33.49 -7.46
N GLY A 178 16.67 -32.90 -7.83
CA GLY A 178 17.98 -33.22 -7.24
C GLY A 178 18.27 -34.69 -7.51
N ASN A 179 18.53 -35.45 -6.44
CA ASN A 179 18.90 -36.86 -6.50
C ASN A 179 17.71 -37.78 -6.18
N VAL A 180 16.49 -37.28 -6.37
CA VAL A 180 15.24 -37.99 -6.05
C VAL A 180 14.45 -38.19 -7.33
N GLY A 181 14.20 -39.45 -7.71
CA GLY A 181 13.30 -39.78 -8.82
C GLY A 181 11.84 -39.49 -8.47
N SER A 182 10.95 -39.47 -9.46
CA SER A 182 9.51 -39.27 -9.18
C SER A 182 8.96 -40.28 -8.18
N LEU A 183 7.91 -39.93 -7.45
CA LEU A 183 7.35 -40.75 -6.39
C LEU A 183 6.95 -42.14 -6.91
N GLN A 184 6.38 -42.22 -8.12
CA GLN A 184 6.06 -43.49 -8.77
C GLN A 184 7.32 -44.30 -9.14
N GLN A 185 8.36 -43.67 -9.67
CA GLN A 185 9.62 -44.36 -9.96
C GLN A 185 10.28 -44.90 -8.68
N ALA A 186 10.22 -44.15 -7.58
CA ALA A 186 10.70 -44.60 -6.29
C ALA A 186 9.87 -45.76 -5.73
N MET A 187 8.54 -45.72 -5.86
CA MET A 187 7.67 -46.84 -5.48
C MET A 187 7.97 -48.11 -6.27
N GLU A 188 8.25 -47.99 -7.57
CA GLU A 188 8.56 -49.15 -8.44
C GLU A 188 9.92 -49.76 -8.11
N ARG A 189 10.88 -48.92 -7.67
CA ARG A 189 12.21 -49.38 -7.23
C ARG A 189 12.23 -49.90 -5.80
N ASP A 190 11.24 -49.56 -4.98
CA ASP A 190 11.12 -50.03 -3.60
C ASP A 190 10.69 -51.50 -3.55
N GLY A 191 11.68 -52.40 -3.48
CA GLY A 191 11.46 -53.84 -3.35
C GLY A 191 10.76 -54.28 -2.05
N SER A 192 10.62 -53.41 -1.05
CA SER A 192 9.90 -53.70 0.19
C SER A 192 8.39 -53.47 0.08
N GLY A 193 7.97 -52.57 -0.82
CA GLY A 193 6.58 -52.11 -0.95
C GLY A 193 6.10 -51.16 0.16
N GLU A 194 6.99 -50.69 1.02
CA GLU A 194 6.69 -49.74 2.09
C GLU A 194 6.18 -48.41 1.53
N LEU A 195 6.89 -47.83 0.56
CA LEU A 195 6.53 -46.52 0.00
C LEU A 195 5.16 -46.58 -0.70
N LYS A 196 4.91 -47.65 -1.46
CA LYS A 196 3.59 -47.90 -2.09
C LYS A 196 2.47 -47.97 -1.05
N THR A 197 2.73 -48.64 0.08
CA THR A 197 1.76 -48.76 1.18
C THR A 197 1.48 -47.39 1.81
N LEU A 198 2.51 -46.61 2.10
CA LEU A 198 2.38 -45.27 2.68
C LEU A 198 1.60 -44.32 1.76
N VAL A 199 1.89 -44.31 0.46
CA VAL A 199 1.17 -43.49 -0.52
C VAL A 199 -0.30 -43.93 -0.65
N SER A 200 -0.56 -45.24 -0.60
CA SER A 200 -1.93 -45.77 -0.62
C SER A 200 -2.71 -45.37 0.63
N LEU A 201 -2.07 -45.39 1.81
CA LEU A 201 -2.66 -44.90 3.06
C LEU A 201 -2.95 -43.40 2.98
N PHE A 202 -2.01 -42.59 2.48
CA PHE A 202 -2.21 -41.15 2.31
C PHE A 202 -3.37 -40.84 1.37
N LYS A 203 -3.53 -41.59 0.26
CA LYS A 203 -4.65 -41.45 -0.70
C LYS A 203 -6.03 -41.70 -0.07
N GLY A 204 -6.09 -42.58 0.93
CA GLY A 204 -7.32 -42.92 1.64
C GLY A 204 -7.58 -42.08 2.90
N GLU A 205 -6.56 -41.42 3.44
CA GLU A 205 -6.65 -40.63 4.66
C GLU A 205 -7.22 -39.24 4.39
N LEU A 206 -8.22 -38.85 5.18
CA LEU A 206 -8.89 -37.56 5.06
C LEU A 206 -8.53 -36.63 6.22
N ASN A 207 -8.14 -37.16 7.38
CA ASN A 207 -7.73 -36.33 8.51
C ASN A 207 -6.40 -35.63 8.24
N SER A 208 -6.34 -34.30 8.41
CA SER A 208 -5.13 -33.54 8.05
C SER A 208 -3.92 -33.92 8.90
N ALA A 209 -4.09 -34.08 10.21
CA ALA A 209 -2.97 -34.40 11.10
C ALA A 209 -2.39 -35.80 10.82
N ALA A 210 -3.24 -36.78 10.52
CA ALA A 210 -2.81 -38.10 10.09
C ALA A 210 -2.09 -38.05 8.74
N ARG A 211 -2.58 -37.25 7.77
CA ARG A 211 -1.89 -37.02 6.49
C ARG A 211 -0.51 -36.39 6.68
N ASP A 212 -0.37 -35.41 7.56
CA ASP A 212 0.94 -34.77 7.82
C ASP A 212 1.96 -35.78 8.38
N SER A 213 1.50 -36.69 9.25
CA SER A 213 2.35 -37.78 9.75
C SER A 213 2.72 -38.79 8.67
N LEU A 214 1.80 -39.12 7.76
CA LEU A 214 2.06 -39.98 6.61
C LEU A 214 3.00 -39.32 5.60
N LEU A 215 2.85 -38.02 5.38
CA LEU A 215 3.68 -37.24 4.45
C LEU A 215 5.16 -37.28 4.85
N ASP A 216 5.47 -37.02 6.13
CA ASP A 216 6.85 -37.11 6.62
C ASP A 216 7.41 -38.54 6.41
N GLN A 217 6.61 -39.58 6.66
CA GLN A 217 7.00 -40.97 6.42
C GLN A 217 7.23 -41.27 4.93
N ILE A 218 6.37 -40.77 4.05
CA ILE A 218 6.50 -40.88 2.59
C ILE A 218 7.81 -40.22 2.15
N ILE A 219 8.06 -38.98 2.56
CA ILE A 219 9.28 -38.25 2.19
C ILE A 219 10.51 -39.03 2.67
N PHE A 220 10.51 -39.54 3.90
CA PHE A 220 11.66 -40.30 4.41
C PHE A 220 11.90 -41.62 3.69
N ALA A 221 10.84 -42.37 3.37
CA ALA A 221 10.96 -43.60 2.60
C ALA A 221 11.38 -43.30 1.15
N TRP A 222 10.82 -42.25 0.55
CA TRP A 222 11.10 -41.81 -0.82
C TRP A 222 12.56 -41.40 -1.01
N THR A 223 13.14 -40.66 -0.06
CA THR A 223 14.54 -40.23 -0.16
C THR A 223 15.54 -41.19 0.49
N GLY A 224 15.07 -42.32 1.05
CA GLY A 224 15.90 -43.23 1.86
C GLY A 224 16.32 -42.66 3.22
N ALA A 225 15.82 -41.50 3.64
CA ALA A 225 16.11 -40.91 4.95
C ALA A 225 15.60 -41.76 6.13
N SER A 226 14.69 -42.71 5.88
CA SER A 226 14.25 -43.73 6.86
C SER A 226 15.39 -44.57 7.42
N ALA A 227 16.54 -44.65 6.73
CA ALA A 227 17.73 -45.35 7.22
C ALA A 227 18.42 -44.65 8.42
N PHE A 228 18.08 -43.38 8.70
CA PHE A 228 18.68 -42.59 9.77
C PHE A 228 17.75 -42.42 10.96
N THR A 229 18.31 -42.04 12.12
CA THR A 229 17.52 -41.73 13.32
C THR A 229 17.20 -40.24 13.42
N ALA A 230 16.16 -39.87 14.17
CA ALA A 230 15.81 -38.47 14.41
C ALA A 230 16.93 -37.65 15.07
N ALA A 231 17.83 -38.28 15.84
CA ALA A 231 18.93 -37.61 16.54
C ALA A 231 20.22 -37.43 15.71
N SER A 232 20.22 -37.88 14.45
CA SER A 232 21.44 -38.03 13.62
C SER A 232 22.10 -36.72 13.16
N ARG A 233 21.46 -35.56 13.31
CA ARG A 233 21.94 -34.24 12.84
C ARG A 233 22.10 -33.21 13.96
N GLY A 234 22.48 -33.67 15.15
CA GLY A 234 22.72 -32.81 16.31
C GLY A 234 21.43 -32.35 16.99
N SER A 235 21.55 -31.45 17.98
CA SER A 235 20.44 -31.07 18.87
C SER A 235 19.61 -29.87 18.39
N TYR A 236 20.03 -29.19 17.32
CA TYR A 236 19.35 -27.99 16.83
C TYR A 236 18.24 -28.27 15.81
N ILE A 237 18.17 -29.48 15.27
CA ILE A 237 17.04 -29.98 14.46
C ILE A 237 16.38 -31.12 15.23
N SER A 238 15.06 -31.07 15.39
CA SER A 238 14.30 -32.06 16.16
C SER A 238 14.25 -33.45 15.52
N ASP A 239 14.26 -33.50 14.19
CA ASP A 239 14.33 -34.74 13.42
C ASP A 239 15.33 -34.60 12.25
N GLY A 240 16.54 -35.14 12.44
CA GLY A 240 17.62 -35.08 11.46
C GLY A 240 17.30 -35.73 10.12
N ARG A 241 16.30 -36.63 10.03
CA ARG A 241 15.85 -37.23 8.76
C ARG A 241 15.32 -36.18 7.79
N LYS A 242 14.73 -35.09 8.30
CA LYS A 242 14.26 -33.95 7.51
C LYS A 242 15.39 -33.28 6.75
N LEU A 243 16.58 -33.18 7.36
CA LEU A 243 17.76 -32.65 6.69
C LEU A 243 18.28 -33.62 5.62
N TYR A 244 18.36 -34.92 5.90
CA TYR A 244 18.76 -35.90 4.87
C TYR A 244 17.83 -35.90 3.66
N ALA A 245 16.51 -35.81 3.89
CA ALA A 245 15.54 -35.70 2.81
C ALA A 245 15.74 -34.41 2.01
N LEU A 246 15.89 -33.27 2.69
CA LEU A 246 16.14 -31.98 2.03
C LEU A 246 17.44 -32.00 1.20
N GLU A 247 18.53 -32.55 1.74
CA GLU A 247 19.80 -32.70 1.00
C GLU A 247 19.64 -33.55 -0.27
N SER A 248 18.79 -34.59 -0.22
CA SER A 248 18.51 -35.44 -1.38
C SER A 248 17.78 -34.66 -2.49
N PHE A 249 16.74 -33.91 -2.13
CA PHE A 249 16.00 -33.05 -3.06
C PHE A 249 16.85 -31.87 -3.58
N VAL A 250 17.74 -31.33 -2.75
CA VAL A 250 18.67 -30.27 -3.18
C VAL A 250 19.84 -30.84 -3.99
N GLY A 251 20.05 -32.17 -3.99
CA GLY A 251 21.19 -32.82 -4.64
C GLY A 251 22.53 -32.46 -3.99
N LYS A 252 22.55 -32.03 -2.72
CA LYS A 252 23.76 -31.56 -2.05
C LYS A 252 23.71 -31.74 -0.53
N ALA A 253 24.78 -32.29 0.02
CA ALA A 253 24.98 -32.40 1.46
C ALA A 253 25.18 -31.02 2.12
N PHE A 254 24.59 -30.83 3.29
CA PHE A 254 24.77 -29.63 4.09
C PHE A 254 26.10 -29.68 4.84
N ILE A 255 26.85 -28.57 4.78
CA ILE A 255 28.01 -28.30 5.62
C ILE A 255 27.85 -26.90 6.20
N GLN A 256 28.02 -26.78 7.52
CA GLN A 256 27.95 -25.51 8.21
C GLN A 256 29.14 -24.62 7.80
N GLY A 257 28.88 -23.49 7.16
CA GLY A 257 29.94 -22.60 6.68
C GLY A 257 30.75 -21.93 7.80
N SER A 258 30.08 -21.39 8.82
CA SER A 258 30.73 -20.66 9.92
C SER A 258 29.93 -20.73 11.22
N GLY A 259 30.55 -20.36 12.35
CA GLY A 259 29.90 -20.33 13.67
C GLY A 259 29.90 -21.69 14.38
N THR A 260 28.89 -21.92 15.24
CA THR A 260 28.71 -23.22 15.91
C THR A 260 28.61 -24.34 14.87
N ASN A 261 29.41 -25.40 15.05
CA ASN A 261 29.56 -26.53 14.12
C ASN A 261 30.23 -26.21 12.78
N ALA A 262 30.96 -25.10 12.63
CA ALA A 262 31.67 -24.77 11.39
C ALA A 262 32.50 -25.93 10.82
N GLY A 263 32.35 -26.21 9.53
CA GLY A 263 32.99 -27.29 8.80
C GLY A 263 32.38 -28.68 9.02
N LEU A 264 31.36 -28.81 9.88
CA LEU A 264 30.68 -30.08 10.15
C LEU A 264 29.37 -30.18 9.37
N SER A 265 28.87 -31.41 9.21
CA SER A 265 27.57 -31.72 8.62
C SER A 265 26.38 -31.46 9.55
N ASN A 266 26.65 -31.13 10.82
CA ASN A 266 25.64 -30.75 11.79
C ASN A 266 25.40 -29.23 11.73
N PRO A 267 24.15 -28.76 11.61
CA PRO A 267 23.85 -27.34 11.59
C PRO A 267 24.08 -26.68 12.97
N GLY A 268 24.44 -25.41 12.95
CA GLY A 268 24.30 -24.50 14.09
C GLY A 268 22.86 -23.98 14.22
N PRO A 269 22.52 -23.23 15.29
CA PRO A 269 21.14 -22.81 15.57
C PRO A 269 20.49 -21.99 14.44
N ASN A 270 21.21 -20.99 13.90
CA ASN A 270 20.66 -20.14 12.84
C ASN A 270 20.45 -20.91 11.52
N ALA A 271 21.35 -21.83 11.19
CA ALA A 271 21.20 -22.66 10.00
C ALA A 271 20.06 -23.66 10.16
N ALA A 272 19.89 -24.23 11.37
CA ALA A 272 18.82 -25.17 11.66
C ALA A 272 17.43 -24.55 11.44
N GLU A 273 17.20 -23.30 11.85
CA GLU A 273 15.94 -22.59 11.62
C GLU A 273 15.62 -22.48 10.11
N VAL A 274 16.60 -22.06 9.31
CA VAL A 274 16.45 -21.95 7.85
C VAL A 274 16.18 -23.31 7.20
N LEU A 275 16.91 -24.35 7.60
CA LEU A 275 16.75 -25.71 7.07
C LEU A 275 15.39 -26.33 7.43
N VAL A 276 14.90 -26.10 8.66
CA VAL A 276 13.58 -26.56 9.09
C VAL A 276 12.48 -25.86 8.28
N ASN A 277 12.61 -24.55 8.06
CA ASN A 277 11.68 -23.80 7.22
C ASN A 277 11.73 -24.24 5.75
N ALA A 278 12.92 -24.55 5.23
CA ALA A 278 13.09 -25.08 3.87
C ALA A 278 12.42 -26.45 3.70
N TYR A 279 12.60 -27.37 4.67
CA TYR A 279 11.90 -28.64 4.68
C TYR A 279 10.37 -28.46 4.77
N ALA A 280 9.89 -27.56 5.62
CA ALA A 280 8.44 -27.29 5.73
C ALA A 280 7.84 -26.83 4.40
N LYS A 281 8.55 -25.96 3.66
CA LYS A 281 8.13 -25.53 2.31
C LYS A 281 8.12 -26.68 1.30
N LEU A 282 9.15 -27.53 1.32
CA LEU A 282 9.21 -28.74 0.48
C LEU A 282 8.05 -29.69 0.78
N ALA A 283 7.81 -29.99 2.06
CA ALA A 283 6.71 -30.84 2.49
C ALA A 283 5.35 -30.26 2.08
N ASP A 284 5.13 -28.95 2.26
CA ASP A 284 3.90 -28.27 1.82
C ASP A 284 3.69 -28.37 0.30
N PHE A 285 4.74 -28.18 -0.50
CA PHE A 285 4.69 -28.36 -1.96
C PHE A 285 4.30 -29.80 -2.34
N ILE A 286 4.94 -30.80 -1.73
CA ILE A 286 4.64 -32.22 -1.98
C ILE A 286 3.20 -32.53 -1.55
N LYS A 287 2.76 -32.06 -0.38
CA LYS A 287 1.40 -32.23 0.13
C LYS A 287 0.36 -31.68 -0.84
N LYS A 288 0.53 -30.44 -1.29
CA LYS A 288 -0.39 -29.76 -2.23
C LYS A 288 -0.45 -30.49 -3.58
N THR A 289 0.69 -30.99 -4.07
CA THR A 289 0.74 -31.77 -5.31
C THR A 289 0.00 -33.09 -5.17
N LEU A 290 0.22 -33.83 -4.07
CA LEU A 290 -0.51 -35.06 -3.78
C LEU A 290 -2.01 -34.82 -3.64
N ILE A 291 -2.42 -33.80 -2.87
CA ILE A 291 -3.83 -33.43 -2.71
C ILE A 291 -4.45 -33.11 -4.07
N SER A 292 -3.76 -32.37 -4.94
CA SER A 292 -4.24 -32.06 -6.29
C SER A 292 -4.44 -33.32 -7.14
N GLU A 293 -3.47 -34.24 -7.15
CA GLU A 293 -3.58 -35.53 -7.86
C GLU A 293 -4.75 -36.38 -7.35
N ILE A 294 -5.06 -36.31 -6.05
CA ILE A 294 -6.08 -37.13 -5.38
C ILE A 294 -7.48 -36.54 -5.48
N HIS A 295 -7.63 -35.23 -5.26
CA HIS A 295 -8.90 -34.56 -5.01
C HIS A 295 -9.35 -33.67 -6.17
N VAL A 296 -8.44 -33.25 -7.06
CA VAL A 296 -8.75 -32.24 -8.08
C VAL A 296 -8.61 -32.82 -9.51
N LYS A 297 -7.47 -33.46 -9.82
CA LYS A 297 -7.19 -34.10 -11.11
C LYS A 297 -8.28 -35.06 -11.62
N PRO A 298 -8.95 -35.87 -10.79
CA PRO A 298 -10.01 -36.75 -11.26
C PRO A 298 -11.19 -36.01 -11.91
N TYR A 299 -11.42 -34.75 -11.52
CA TYR A 299 -12.52 -33.92 -11.99
C TYR A 299 -12.14 -33.02 -13.17
N PHE A 300 -10.87 -32.63 -13.28
CA PHE A 300 -10.40 -31.76 -14.38
C PHE A 300 -10.66 -32.31 -15.78
N LYS A 301 -10.64 -33.64 -15.95
CA LYS A 301 -10.92 -34.27 -17.25
C LYS A 301 -12.35 -34.03 -17.76
N TYR A 302 -13.27 -33.59 -16.90
CA TYR A 302 -14.64 -33.24 -17.25
C TYR A 302 -14.83 -31.75 -17.56
N VAL A 303 -13.81 -30.91 -17.34
CA VAL A 303 -13.86 -29.49 -17.73
C VAL A 303 -13.88 -29.42 -19.25
N LYS A 304 -14.97 -28.89 -19.80
CA LYS A 304 -15.13 -28.61 -21.23
C LYS A 304 -14.99 -27.13 -21.48
N PHE A 305 -14.62 -26.75 -22.69
CA PHE A 305 -14.59 -25.35 -23.12
C PHE A 305 -15.54 -25.16 -24.30
N GLU A 306 -16.35 -24.12 -24.21
CA GLU A 306 -17.18 -23.65 -25.32
C GLU A 306 -16.67 -22.31 -25.82
N LEU A 307 -16.67 -22.15 -27.14
CA LEU A 307 -16.26 -20.90 -27.77
C LEU A 307 -17.51 -20.06 -28.08
N VAL A 308 -17.75 -19.01 -27.30
CA VAL A 308 -18.84 -18.05 -27.52
C VAL A 308 -18.23 -16.70 -27.85
N ASN A 309 -18.55 -16.14 -29.02
CA ASN A 309 -18.03 -14.83 -29.48
C ASN A 309 -16.48 -14.71 -29.44
N ASN A 310 -15.75 -15.76 -29.82
CA ASN A 310 -14.28 -15.86 -29.73
C ASN A 310 -13.71 -15.80 -28.30
N VAL A 311 -14.55 -15.94 -27.28
CA VAL A 311 -14.13 -16.13 -25.89
C VAL A 311 -14.32 -17.61 -25.55
N SER A 312 -13.26 -18.26 -25.09
CA SER A 312 -13.33 -19.61 -24.56
C SER A 312 -13.86 -19.55 -23.13
N SER A 313 -15.03 -20.12 -22.89
CA SER A 313 -15.66 -20.19 -21.57
C SER A 313 -15.72 -21.63 -21.09
N PRO A 314 -15.30 -21.93 -19.84
CA PRO A 314 -15.40 -23.27 -19.29
C PRO A 314 -16.87 -23.65 -19.01
N ILE A 315 -17.22 -24.90 -19.31
CA ILE A 315 -18.50 -25.52 -18.94
C ILE A 315 -18.23 -26.52 -17.80
N TYR A 316 -18.95 -26.33 -16.69
CA TYR A 316 -18.78 -27.11 -15.47
C TYR A 316 -19.90 -28.13 -15.20
N SER A 317 -20.88 -28.31 -16.10
CA SER A 317 -22.01 -29.23 -15.88
C SER A 317 -21.57 -30.66 -15.60
N ASP A 318 -20.66 -31.19 -16.42
CA ASP A 318 -20.18 -32.57 -16.28
C ASP A 318 -19.26 -32.72 -15.07
N VAL A 319 -18.60 -31.64 -14.67
CA VAL A 319 -17.80 -31.58 -13.43
C VAL A 319 -18.72 -31.67 -12.21
N ALA A 320 -19.80 -30.89 -12.19
CA ALA A 320 -20.80 -30.96 -11.12
C ALA A 320 -21.42 -32.35 -11.02
N THR A 321 -21.81 -32.96 -12.14
CA THR A 321 -22.32 -34.35 -12.15
C THR A 321 -21.27 -35.35 -11.63
N ALA A 322 -20.00 -35.17 -11.93
CA ALA A 322 -18.95 -36.02 -11.38
C ALA A 322 -18.82 -35.89 -9.84
N PHE A 323 -18.92 -34.67 -9.31
CA PHE A 323 -18.97 -34.45 -7.85
C PHE A 323 -20.20 -35.10 -7.22
N GLU A 324 -21.39 -34.94 -7.81
CA GLU A 324 -22.63 -35.56 -7.33
C GLU A 324 -22.51 -37.09 -7.26
N GLN A 325 -21.87 -37.71 -8.24
CA GLN A 325 -21.61 -39.15 -8.26
C GLN A 325 -20.65 -39.58 -7.13
N THR A 326 -19.58 -38.82 -6.90
CA THR A 326 -18.66 -39.08 -5.78
C THR A 326 -19.38 -38.92 -4.45
N PHE A 327 -20.14 -37.83 -4.28
CA PHE A 327 -20.90 -37.55 -3.08
C PHE A 327 -21.93 -38.65 -2.79
N ALA A 328 -22.68 -39.11 -3.80
CA ALA A 328 -23.63 -40.21 -3.66
C ALA A 328 -22.97 -41.54 -3.24
N THR A 329 -21.67 -41.71 -3.50
CA THR A 329 -20.89 -42.88 -3.05
C THR A 329 -20.32 -42.69 -1.64
N SER A 330 -19.85 -41.47 -1.33
CA SER A 330 -19.35 -41.07 -0.03
C SER A 330 -19.51 -39.57 0.14
N HIS A 331 -20.41 -39.15 1.04
CA HIS A 331 -20.69 -37.74 1.27
C HIS A 331 -19.44 -36.96 1.72
N VAL A 332 -18.70 -37.51 2.69
CA VAL A 332 -17.46 -36.90 3.20
C VAL A 332 -16.43 -36.72 2.08
N ARG A 333 -16.22 -37.75 1.25
CA ARG A 333 -15.26 -37.66 0.13
C ARG A 333 -15.70 -36.66 -0.93
N GLY A 334 -16.98 -36.70 -1.32
CA GLY A 334 -17.53 -35.76 -2.31
C GLY A 334 -17.42 -34.31 -1.84
N MET A 335 -17.67 -34.05 -0.55
CA MET A 335 -17.50 -32.74 0.04
C MET A 335 -16.02 -32.30 0.07
N VAL A 336 -15.11 -33.13 0.58
CA VAL A 336 -13.68 -32.80 0.63
C VAL A 336 -13.11 -32.53 -0.77
N ASP A 337 -13.49 -33.35 -1.75
CA ASP A 337 -13.07 -33.16 -3.14
C ASP A 337 -13.61 -31.83 -3.70
N LEU A 338 -14.89 -31.51 -3.45
CA LEU A 338 -15.50 -30.25 -3.89
C LEU A 338 -14.78 -29.04 -3.28
N MET A 339 -14.45 -29.10 -1.99
CA MET A 339 -13.76 -28.03 -1.29
C MET A 339 -12.37 -27.76 -1.85
N TYR A 340 -11.54 -28.80 -2.00
CA TYR A 340 -10.22 -28.65 -2.62
C TYR A 340 -10.31 -28.17 -4.08
N PHE A 341 -11.37 -28.56 -4.79
CA PHE A 341 -11.60 -28.09 -6.16
C PHE A 341 -11.98 -26.61 -6.20
N MET A 342 -12.80 -26.15 -5.26
CA MET A 342 -13.20 -24.73 -5.14
C MET A 342 -12.04 -23.82 -4.73
N GLU A 343 -11.07 -24.32 -3.96
CA GLU A 343 -9.82 -23.62 -3.65
C GLU A 343 -8.84 -23.56 -4.83
N SER A 344 -9.07 -24.36 -5.88
CA SER A 344 -8.13 -24.44 -7.01
C SER A 344 -8.13 -23.14 -7.83
N PRO A 345 -6.97 -22.51 -8.07
CA PRO A 345 -6.87 -21.24 -8.80
C PRO A 345 -7.30 -21.33 -10.27
N ILE A 346 -7.52 -22.54 -10.79
CA ILE A 346 -7.90 -22.80 -12.19
C ILE A 346 -9.43 -22.74 -12.37
N VAL A 347 -10.20 -22.80 -11.27
CA VAL A 347 -11.65 -22.99 -11.32
C VAL A 347 -12.36 -21.67 -11.03
N ASN A 348 -13.10 -21.15 -12.02
CA ASN A 348 -13.94 -19.97 -11.89
C ASN A 348 -15.43 -20.33 -12.14
N GLY A 349 -15.88 -21.43 -11.51
CA GLY A 349 -17.24 -21.93 -11.67
C GLY A 349 -18.29 -21.29 -10.75
N GLY A 350 -17.85 -20.34 -9.91
CA GLY A 350 -18.66 -19.48 -9.03
C GLY A 350 -19.97 -20.11 -8.57
N ALA A 351 -21.09 -19.60 -9.10
CA ALA A 351 -22.44 -19.97 -8.69
C ALA A 351 -22.77 -21.48 -8.77
N THR A 352 -22.23 -22.21 -9.76
CA THR A 352 -22.53 -23.65 -9.91
C THR A 352 -21.99 -24.44 -8.72
N PHE A 353 -20.74 -24.22 -8.35
CA PHE A 353 -20.12 -24.94 -7.23
C PHE A 353 -20.63 -24.43 -5.88
N THR A 354 -21.01 -23.16 -5.78
CA THR A 354 -21.72 -22.65 -4.61
C THR A 354 -23.03 -23.38 -4.37
N SER A 355 -23.90 -23.49 -5.38
CA SER A 355 -25.17 -24.22 -5.24
C SER A 355 -24.95 -25.71 -4.97
N LEU A 356 -23.89 -26.30 -5.53
CA LEU A 356 -23.54 -27.69 -5.27
C LEU A 356 -23.06 -27.89 -3.82
N LEU A 357 -22.24 -26.97 -3.29
CA LEU A 357 -21.81 -26.96 -1.91
C LEU A 357 -23.01 -26.90 -0.97
N ASP A 358 -23.96 -25.99 -1.24
CA ASP A 358 -25.21 -25.90 -0.47
C ASP A 358 -26.01 -27.21 -0.51
N SER A 359 -26.11 -27.84 -1.69
CA SER A 359 -26.78 -29.14 -1.82
C SER A 359 -26.08 -30.24 -1.02
N PHE A 360 -24.74 -30.25 -0.99
CA PHE A 360 -23.97 -31.26 -0.25
C PHE A 360 -24.10 -31.06 1.25
N ILE A 361 -23.97 -29.82 1.74
CA ILE A 361 -24.17 -29.48 3.16
C ILE A 361 -25.54 -29.97 3.65
N ASN A 362 -26.60 -29.69 2.89
CA ASN A 362 -27.96 -30.11 3.23
C ASN A 362 -28.19 -31.63 3.15
N GLY A 363 -27.34 -32.36 2.42
CA GLY A 363 -27.41 -33.81 2.27
C GLY A 363 -26.63 -34.60 3.33
N MET A 364 -25.83 -33.92 4.17
CA MET A 364 -24.93 -34.56 5.14
C MET A 364 -25.54 -34.66 6.54
N SER A 365 -25.18 -35.72 7.26
CA SER A 365 -25.41 -35.84 8.70
C SER A 365 -24.38 -35.06 9.52
N VAL A 366 -24.70 -34.75 10.79
CA VAL A 366 -23.79 -34.08 11.74
C VAL A 366 -22.45 -34.82 11.89
N SER A 367 -22.47 -36.14 11.91
CA SER A 367 -21.23 -36.95 11.99
C SER A 367 -20.38 -36.86 10.73
N GLU A 368 -20.99 -36.72 9.56
CA GLU A 368 -20.27 -36.55 8.30
C GLU A 368 -19.70 -35.14 8.19
N ILE A 369 -20.43 -34.11 8.66
CA ILE A 369 -19.94 -32.74 8.76
C ILE A 369 -18.71 -32.69 9.67
N ALA A 370 -18.79 -33.22 10.88
CA ALA A 370 -17.65 -33.28 11.81
C ALA A 370 -16.45 -34.01 11.20
N ALA A 371 -16.69 -35.05 10.37
CA ALA A 371 -15.63 -35.73 9.64
C ALA A 371 -14.97 -34.80 8.60
N VAL A 372 -15.74 -34.02 7.83
CA VAL A 372 -15.21 -33.03 6.88
C VAL A 372 -14.44 -31.92 7.59
N GLU A 373 -14.95 -31.36 8.68
CA GLU A 373 -14.24 -30.29 9.41
C GLU A 373 -12.89 -30.78 9.96
N SER A 374 -12.77 -32.06 10.32
CA SER A 374 -11.50 -32.66 10.76
C SER A 374 -10.44 -32.79 9.64
N THR A 375 -10.84 -32.58 8.38
CA THR A 375 -9.95 -32.61 7.22
C THR A 375 -9.27 -31.25 6.95
N ASN A 376 -9.70 -30.19 7.63
CA ASN A 376 -9.18 -28.82 7.51
C ASN A 376 -9.24 -28.25 6.08
N THR A 377 -10.36 -28.50 5.39
CA THR A 377 -10.66 -27.96 4.05
C THR A 377 -11.20 -26.53 4.06
N GLY A 378 -11.13 -25.82 5.20
CA GLY A 378 -11.69 -24.47 5.33
C GLY A 378 -13.19 -24.40 5.67
N LEU A 379 -13.92 -25.52 5.77
CA LEU A 379 -15.36 -25.51 6.11
C LEU A 379 -15.58 -25.47 7.62
N LYS A 380 -16.44 -24.57 8.06
CA LYS A 380 -16.97 -24.50 9.42
C LYS A 380 -18.47 -24.30 9.41
N LEU A 381 -19.19 -25.21 10.06
CA LEU A 381 -20.65 -25.19 10.12
C LEU A 381 -21.12 -25.09 11.56
N GLY A 382 -22.11 -24.23 11.77
CA GLY A 382 -22.87 -24.10 13.01
C GLY A 382 -23.96 -25.16 13.12
N THR A 383 -24.91 -24.88 13.99
CA THR A 383 -26.04 -25.72 14.36
C THR A 383 -27.34 -24.93 14.20
N THR A 384 -28.45 -25.42 14.75
CA THR A 384 -29.70 -24.66 14.79
C THR A 384 -29.83 -23.76 16.03
N GLY A 385 -28.74 -23.59 16.78
CA GLY A 385 -28.67 -22.74 17.96
C GLY A 385 -27.60 -21.67 17.77
N ASN A 386 -27.34 -20.89 18.82
CA ASN A 386 -26.34 -19.82 18.75
C ASN A 386 -24.93 -20.40 18.78
N ASP A 387 -24.15 -20.12 17.74
CA ASP A 387 -22.82 -20.65 17.53
C ASP A 387 -21.75 -19.55 17.48
N ILE A 388 -20.52 -19.93 17.85
CA ILE A 388 -19.33 -19.09 17.67
C ILE A 388 -18.37 -19.88 16.78
N LEU A 389 -18.27 -19.45 15.53
CA LEU A 389 -17.41 -20.06 14.52
C LEU A 389 -16.20 -19.15 14.32
N SER A 390 -15.00 -19.69 14.51
CA SER A 390 -13.77 -18.92 14.34
C SER A 390 -12.70 -19.71 13.58
N THR A 391 -12.09 -19.04 12.60
CA THR A 391 -10.86 -19.48 11.94
C THR A 391 -9.80 -18.40 12.13
N ILE A 392 -8.52 -18.80 12.16
CA ILE A 392 -7.41 -17.90 12.53
C ILE A 392 -6.20 -18.01 11.62
N ASP A 393 -6.27 -18.84 10.59
CA ASP A 393 -5.18 -18.97 9.62
C ASP A 393 -5.45 -18.09 8.39
N ASP A 394 -4.47 -18.03 7.48
CA ASP A 394 -4.48 -17.17 6.30
C ASP A 394 -5.07 -17.88 5.05
N THR A 395 -5.86 -18.94 5.23
CA THR A 395 -6.48 -19.70 4.13
C THR A 395 -7.93 -19.29 3.89
N ASN A 396 -8.50 -19.70 2.75
CA ASN A 396 -9.90 -19.39 2.44
C ASN A 396 -10.83 -20.33 3.21
N HIS A 397 -11.90 -19.79 3.77
CA HIS A 397 -12.87 -20.53 4.56
C HIS A 397 -14.29 -20.34 4.05
N VAL A 398 -15.14 -21.30 4.42
CA VAL A 398 -16.60 -21.19 4.31
C VAL A 398 -17.19 -21.38 5.70
N LEU A 399 -17.79 -20.32 6.25
CA LEU A 399 -18.46 -20.32 7.55
C LEU A 399 -19.97 -20.19 7.34
N ARG A 400 -20.76 -21.09 7.96
CA ARG A 400 -22.23 -21.02 7.93
C ARG A 400 -22.83 -21.24 9.31
N GLY A 401 -23.60 -20.28 9.83
CA GLY A 401 -24.25 -20.34 11.14
C GLY A 401 -25.50 -21.23 11.15
N PHE A 402 -26.30 -21.15 10.09
CA PHE A 402 -27.63 -21.76 9.91
C PHE A 402 -28.76 -21.04 10.63
N SER A 403 -29.08 -21.42 11.87
CA SER A 403 -30.17 -20.79 12.60
C SER A 403 -29.70 -20.47 13.99
N GLY A 404 -29.98 -19.28 14.50
CA GLY A 404 -29.45 -18.85 15.79
C GLY A 404 -29.03 -17.40 15.73
N SER A 405 -28.51 -16.88 16.83
CA SER A 405 -27.74 -15.63 16.78
C SER A 405 -26.27 -16.00 16.87
N ASP A 406 -25.63 -16.04 15.72
CA ASP A 406 -24.31 -16.61 15.53
C ASP A 406 -23.24 -15.53 15.45
N THR A 407 -22.01 -15.90 15.79
CA THR A 407 -20.83 -15.06 15.57
C THR A 407 -19.83 -15.82 14.72
N LEU A 408 -19.64 -15.34 13.50
CA LEU A 408 -18.70 -15.90 12.53
C LEU A 408 -17.51 -14.95 12.44
N THR A 409 -16.31 -15.48 12.66
CA THR A 409 -15.04 -14.74 12.56
C THR A 409 -14.05 -15.52 11.72
N SER A 410 -13.70 -15.01 10.56
CA SER A 410 -12.63 -15.57 9.74
C SER A 410 -11.33 -14.77 9.87
N GLY A 411 -10.24 -15.38 9.41
CA GLY A 411 -8.88 -14.90 9.56
C GLY A 411 -8.46 -14.00 8.41
N ALA A 412 -7.34 -14.31 7.77
CA ALA A 412 -7.04 -13.77 6.45
C ALA A 412 -7.41 -14.82 5.40
N GLY A 413 -7.67 -14.38 4.17
CA GLY A 413 -8.13 -15.26 3.10
C GLY A 413 -9.29 -14.62 2.34
N ASN A 414 -9.76 -15.27 1.28
CA ASN A 414 -11.00 -14.88 0.62
C ASN A 414 -12.12 -15.76 1.18
N ASP A 415 -12.76 -15.29 2.24
CA ASP A 415 -13.70 -16.09 3.03
C ASP A 415 -15.14 -15.93 2.56
N ARG A 416 -15.98 -16.92 2.84
CA ARG A 416 -17.42 -16.88 2.59
C ARG A 416 -18.17 -17.06 3.89
N LEU A 417 -18.99 -16.09 4.26
CA LEU A 417 -19.73 -16.06 5.51
C LEU A 417 -21.23 -15.99 5.25
N GLU A 418 -21.99 -16.88 5.89
CA GLU A 418 -23.45 -16.89 5.87
C GLU A 418 -23.96 -17.13 7.30
N GLY A 419 -24.58 -16.12 7.90
CA GLY A 419 -25.20 -16.26 9.23
C GLY A 419 -26.35 -17.25 9.18
N GLY A 420 -27.29 -16.99 8.27
CA GLY A 420 -28.51 -17.77 8.10
C GLY A 420 -29.66 -17.08 8.82
N THR A 421 -30.60 -17.81 9.41
CA THR A 421 -31.74 -17.21 10.10
C THR A 421 -31.41 -16.80 11.53
N GLY A 422 -31.58 -15.53 11.85
CA GLY A 422 -31.56 -15.02 13.22
C GLY A 422 -30.93 -13.63 13.27
N ASN A 423 -29.98 -13.40 14.15
CA ASN A 423 -29.33 -12.08 14.23
C ASN A 423 -27.85 -12.33 14.41
N ASP A 424 -27.10 -12.23 13.32
CA ASP A 424 -25.75 -12.75 13.27
C ASP A 424 -24.70 -11.64 13.23
N VAL A 425 -23.49 -11.95 13.69
CA VAL A 425 -22.33 -11.07 13.60
C VAL A 425 -21.28 -11.74 12.71
N LEU A 426 -21.02 -11.14 11.56
CA LEU A 426 -20.11 -11.65 10.55
C LEU A 426 -18.84 -10.78 10.49
N ASN A 427 -17.67 -11.38 10.68
CA ASN A 427 -16.38 -10.70 10.61
C ASN A 427 -15.51 -11.44 9.60
N GLY A 428 -15.36 -10.89 8.38
CA GLY A 428 -14.59 -11.51 7.30
C GLY A 428 -13.08 -11.48 7.54
N GLY A 429 -12.60 -10.44 8.22
CA GLY A 429 -11.19 -10.28 8.49
C GLY A 429 -10.48 -9.64 7.30
N ARG A 430 -9.41 -10.26 6.79
CA ARG A 430 -8.60 -9.69 5.71
C ARG A 430 -8.72 -10.51 4.44
N GLY A 431 -8.97 -9.84 3.32
CA GLY A 431 -8.89 -10.44 2.00
C GLY A 431 -10.07 -9.98 1.18
N SER A 432 -10.59 -10.82 0.28
CA SER A 432 -11.81 -10.53 -0.47
C SER A 432 -12.93 -11.44 0.01
N ASP A 433 -13.74 -10.94 0.93
CA ASP A 433 -14.74 -11.72 1.64
C ASP A 433 -16.13 -11.60 1.01
N LEU A 434 -16.91 -12.68 1.08
CA LEU A 434 -18.27 -12.78 0.57
C LEU A 434 -19.24 -13.03 1.72
N TYR A 435 -20.02 -12.00 2.05
CA TYR A 435 -21.14 -12.08 2.99
C TYR A 435 -22.43 -12.38 2.23
N LEU A 436 -23.21 -13.34 2.71
CA LEU A 436 -24.51 -13.67 2.14
C LEU A 436 -25.66 -13.29 3.05
N PHE A 437 -26.74 -12.80 2.45
CA PHE A 437 -27.98 -12.50 3.16
C PHE A 437 -29.20 -12.87 2.32
N ASN A 438 -30.11 -13.66 2.87
CA ASN A 438 -31.36 -14.10 2.26
C ASN A 438 -32.57 -13.51 2.99
N LEU A 439 -33.74 -13.66 2.37
CA LEU A 439 -34.99 -13.19 2.96
C LEU A 439 -35.35 -14.06 4.17
N GLY A 440 -35.59 -13.42 5.33
CA GLY A 440 -35.83 -14.10 6.60
C GLY A 440 -34.55 -14.37 7.42
N ASP A 441 -33.39 -13.91 6.97
CA ASP A 441 -32.13 -14.04 7.71
C ASP A 441 -32.11 -13.16 8.97
N GLY A 442 -32.97 -12.14 9.06
CA GLY A 442 -33.16 -11.33 10.25
C GLY A 442 -32.25 -10.11 10.30
N GLN A 443 -31.58 -9.85 11.43
CA GLN A 443 -30.87 -8.58 11.65
C GLN A 443 -29.37 -8.79 11.86
N ASP A 444 -28.65 -8.79 10.76
CA ASP A 444 -27.22 -9.13 10.77
C ASP A 444 -26.34 -7.89 10.85
N VAL A 445 -25.16 -8.10 11.44
CA VAL A 445 -24.10 -7.11 11.57
C VAL A 445 -22.85 -7.63 10.86
N ILE A 446 -22.35 -6.85 9.91
CA ILE A 446 -21.08 -7.11 9.23
C ILE A 446 -20.02 -6.17 9.80
N ASN A 447 -18.90 -6.74 10.22
CA ASN A 447 -17.70 -6.02 10.62
C ASN A 447 -16.58 -6.36 9.64
N ASP A 448 -16.44 -5.51 8.64
CA ASP A 448 -15.41 -5.62 7.62
C ASP A 448 -14.19 -4.82 8.07
N ASP A 449 -13.06 -5.46 8.41
CA ASP A 449 -11.86 -4.76 8.91
C ASP A 449 -10.66 -5.03 8.02
N ASN A 450 -10.56 -4.27 6.93
CA ASN A 450 -9.47 -4.37 5.97
C ASN A 450 -8.21 -3.58 6.43
N ALA A 451 -7.73 -3.84 7.65
CA ALA A 451 -6.63 -3.11 8.31
C ALA A 451 -5.29 -3.09 7.54
N SER A 452 -5.17 -3.75 6.39
CA SER A 452 -3.94 -3.84 5.61
C SER A 452 -4.16 -3.47 4.14
N TYR A 453 -3.75 -2.25 3.78
CA TYR A 453 -3.78 -1.69 2.42
C TYR A 453 -3.00 -2.51 1.36
N ILE A 454 -2.24 -3.53 1.79
CA ILE A 454 -1.36 -4.33 0.92
C ILE A 454 -2.16 -5.39 0.13
N TYR A 455 -3.39 -5.72 0.56
CA TYR A 455 -4.17 -6.82 -0.02
C TYR A 455 -5.39 -6.41 -0.84
N GLY A 456 -5.75 -5.12 -0.93
CA GLY A 456 -6.74 -4.60 -1.90
C GLY A 456 -7.93 -5.52 -2.12
N GLY A 457 -8.60 -5.90 -1.01
CA GLY A 457 -9.74 -6.81 -1.00
C GLY A 457 -10.90 -6.29 -1.83
N VAL A 458 -11.73 -7.21 -2.34
CA VAL A 458 -13.06 -6.87 -2.86
C VAL A 458 -14.06 -7.61 -1.98
N ASP A 459 -14.53 -6.91 -0.96
CA ASP A 459 -15.50 -7.38 0.00
C ASP A 459 -16.92 -7.15 -0.54
N VAL A 460 -17.75 -8.20 -0.47
CA VAL A 460 -19.04 -8.26 -1.16
C VAL A 460 -20.13 -8.71 -0.20
N LEU A 461 -21.18 -7.90 -0.06
CA LEU A 461 -22.48 -8.40 0.40
C LEU A 461 -23.31 -8.83 -0.81
N ARG A 462 -23.75 -10.09 -0.84
CA ARG A 462 -24.64 -10.59 -1.88
C ARG A 462 -26.00 -10.95 -1.30
N PHE A 463 -27.02 -10.27 -1.79
CA PHE A 463 -28.41 -10.60 -1.50
C PHE A 463 -28.88 -11.81 -2.32
N GLY A 464 -29.54 -12.75 -1.64
CA GLY A 464 -30.13 -13.93 -2.24
C GLY A 464 -31.28 -13.62 -3.20
N ALA A 465 -31.74 -14.65 -3.92
CA ALA A 465 -32.87 -14.53 -4.83
C ALA A 465 -34.15 -14.09 -4.08
N GLY A 466 -34.88 -13.14 -4.65
CA GLY A 466 -36.14 -12.62 -4.08
C GLY A 466 -35.99 -11.33 -3.27
N ILE A 467 -34.78 -10.82 -3.09
CA ILE A 467 -34.51 -9.47 -2.59
C ILE A 467 -34.14 -8.59 -3.78
N LEU A 468 -34.99 -7.62 -4.14
CA LEU A 468 -34.70 -6.66 -5.19
C LEU A 468 -34.04 -5.41 -4.60
N ALA A 469 -33.25 -4.70 -5.42
CA ALA A 469 -32.67 -3.41 -5.01
C ALA A 469 -33.74 -2.39 -4.57
N SER A 470 -34.94 -2.44 -5.17
CA SER A 470 -36.08 -1.60 -4.78
C SER A 470 -36.69 -1.94 -3.42
N ASP A 471 -36.39 -3.11 -2.87
CA ASP A 471 -36.88 -3.54 -1.55
C ASP A 471 -36.00 -3.02 -0.41
N ILE A 472 -34.79 -2.53 -0.71
CA ILE A 472 -33.81 -2.10 0.29
C ILE A 472 -33.81 -0.58 0.43
N ALA A 473 -34.17 -0.11 1.62
CA ALA A 473 -33.97 1.26 2.05
C ALA A 473 -32.58 1.42 2.68
N VAL A 474 -31.82 2.42 2.21
CA VAL A 474 -30.46 2.71 2.67
C VAL A 474 -30.48 3.89 3.63
N SER A 475 -29.84 3.76 4.79
CA SER A 475 -29.76 4.81 5.81
C SER A 475 -28.47 4.69 6.62
N ARG A 476 -28.17 5.68 7.46
CA ARG A 476 -27.04 5.64 8.40
C ARG A 476 -27.52 5.37 9.82
N VAL A 477 -26.77 4.56 10.57
CA VAL A 477 -26.96 4.36 12.02
C VAL A 477 -25.63 4.62 12.73
N GLY A 478 -25.51 5.76 13.41
CA GLY A 478 -24.22 6.20 13.94
C GLY A 478 -23.20 6.41 12.81
N THR A 479 -22.11 5.63 12.81
CA THR A 479 -21.14 5.56 11.69
C THR A 479 -21.33 4.34 10.80
N GLY A 480 -22.35 3.50 11.02
CA GLY A 480 -22.63 2.32 10.20
C GLY A 480 -23.59 2.59 9.04
N LEU A 481 -23.47 1.77 8.00
CA LEU A 481 -24.44 1.67 6.91
C LEU A 481 -25.57 0.72 7.32
N LEU A 482 -26.82 1.13 7.16
CA LEU A 482 -27.99 0.31 7.42
C LEU A 482 -28.79 0.07 6.14
N LEU A 483 -28.95 -1.20 5.79
CA LEU A 483 -29.74 -1.70 4.67
C LEU A 483 -31.00 -2.36 5.24
N SER A 484 -32.15 -1.70 5.16
CA SER A 484 -33.41 -2.20 5.70
C SER A 484 -34.32 -2.72 4.60
N HIS A 485 -34.78 -3.95 4.72
CA HIS A 485 -35.73 -4.52 3.76
C HIS A 485 -37.16 -4.01 3.99
N SER A 486 -37.95 -3.94 2.93
CA SER A 486 -39.33 -3.43 2.92
C SER A 486 -40.32 -4.25 3.76
N ASN A 487 -39.94 -5.47 4.16
CA ASN A 487 -40.73 -6.29 5.10
C ASN A 487 -40.68 -5.79 6.56
N GLY A 488 -39.78 -4.85 6.88
CA GLY A 488 -39.65 -4.25 8.21
C GLY A 488 -39.10 -5.16 9.30
N GLN A 489 -38.56 -6.34 8.95
CA GLN A 489 -37.92 -7.28 9.88
C GLN A 489 -36.45 -7.48 9.55
N ASP A 490 -36.15 -7.71 8.26
CA ASP A 490 -34.82 -8.04 7.79
C ASP A 490 -33.98 -6.79 7.56
N ARG A 491 -32.72 -6.81 8.01
CA ARG A 491 -31.76 -5.72 7.78
C ARG A 491 -30.32 -6.20 7.93
N VAL A 492 -29.42 -5.53 7.22
CA VAL A 492 -27.98 -5.68 7.39
C VAL A 492 -27.39 -4.35 7.86
N THR A 493 -26.60 -4.39 8.92
CA THR A 493 -25.80 -3.25 9.39
C THR A 493 -24.33 -3.50 9.09
N VAL A 494 -23.70 -2.68 8.26
CA VAL A 494 -22.24 -2.70 8.09
C VAL A 494 -21.64 -1.69 9.05
N SER A 495 -20.94 -2.18 10.08
CA SER A 495 -20.36 -1.36 11.13
C SER A 495 -19.23 -0.47 10.60
N ASN A 496 -19.06 0.69 11.22
CA ASN A 496 -17.92 1.60 10.98
C ASN A 496 -17.73 2.14 9.56
N TRP A 497 -18.71 1.96 8.67
CA TRP A 497 -18.68 2.43 7.28
C TRP A 497 -18.17 3.88 7.09
N PHE A 498 -18.53 4.77 8.02
CA PHE A 498 -18.18 6.19 8.03
C PHE A 498 -17.20 6.57 9.15
N THR A 499 -16.51 5.61 9.76
CA THR A 499 -15.52 5.87 10.82
C THR A 499 -14.20 6.41 10.27
N GLU A 500 -13.83 6.04 9.04
CA GLU A 500 -12.67 6.60 8.33
C GLU A 500 -12.88 6.57 6.80
N ASN A 501 -12.31 7.55 6.09
CA ASN A 501 -12.44 7.69 4.63
C ASN A 501 -11.27 7.02 3.88
N THR A 502 -10.94 5.78 4.27
CA THR A 502 -9.87 4.98 3.65
C THR A 502 -10.42 3.81 2.81
N GLY A 503 -11.71 3.49 3.00
CA GLY A 503 -12.35 2.28 2.48
C GLY A 503 -12.27 1.08 3.43
N ARG A 504 -11.48 1.13 4.52
CA ARG A 504 -11.18 -0.02 5.39
C ARG A 504 -12.39 -0.79 5.94
N TYR A 505 -13.48 -0.09 6.25
CA TYR A 505 -14.70 -0.64 6.84
C TYR A 505 -15.87 -0.70 5.85
N GLN A 506 -15.59 -0.45 4.57
CA GLN A 506 -16.60 -0.35 3.53
C GLN A 506 -16.53 -1.58 2.64
N LEU A 507 -17.68 -2.20 2.38
CA LEU A 507 -17.78 -3.21 1.33
C LEU A 507 -17.65 -2.55 -0.03
N GLU A 508 -16.78 -3.05 -0.90
CA GLU A 508 -16.62 -2.52 -2.26
C GLU A 508 -17.92 -2.60 -3.05
N ARG A 509 -18.69 -3.69 -2.85
CA ARG A 509 -19.90 -3.99 -3.63
C ARG A 509 -21.02 -4.60 -2.80
N ILE A 510 -22.24 -4.23 -3.16
CA ILE A 510 -23.47 -4.91 -2.78
C ILE A 510 -24.12 -5.45 -4.06
N GLU A 511 -24.37 -6.76 -4.11
CA GLU A 511 -24.84 -7.47 -5.29
C GLU A 511 -26.24 -8.04 -5.11
N PHE A 512 -27.04 -7.96 -6.17
CA PHE A 512 -28.37 -8.55 -6.25
C PHE A 512 -28.44 -9.65 -7.32
N ALA A 513 -29.40 -10.56 -7.18
CA ALA A 513 -29.56 -11.72 -8.06
C ALA A 513 -29.84 -11.37 -9.54
N ASP A 514 -30.34 -10.17 -9.83
CA ASP A 514 -30.59 -9.69 -11.20
C ASP A 514 -29.33 -9.07 -11.87
N GLY A 515 -28.21 -9.04 -11.16
CA GLY A 515 -26.96 -8.44 -11.61
C GLY A 515 -26.81 -6.95 -11.29
N THR A 516 -27.78 -6.34 -10.59
CA THR A 516 -27.62 -4.98 -10.04
C THR A 516 -26.48 -4.98 -9.02
N VAL A 517 -25.63 -3.94 -9.07
CA VAL A 517 -24.51 -3.75 -8.15
C VAL A 517 -24.53 -2.32 -7.62
N TRP A 518 -24.45 -2.16 -6.29
CA TRP A 518 -24.19 -0.87 -5.64
C TRP A 518 -22.73 -0.82 -5.20
N SER A 519 -22.04 0.27 -5.51
CA SER A 519 -20.68 0.52 -5.05
C SER A 519 -20.67 1.31 -3.74
N SER A 520 -19.63 1.14 -2.92
CA SER A 520 -19.42 1.95 -1.71
C SER A 520 -19.53 3.45 -1.97
N ALA A 521 -18.86 3.95 -3.02
CA ALA A 521 -18.84 5.37 -3.37
C ALA A 521 -20.25 5.96 -3.61
N ALA A 522 -21.10 5.25 -4.35
CA ALA A 522 -22.47 5.69 -4.63
C ALA A 522 -23.34 5.73 -3.37
N LEU A 523 -23.23 4.72 -2.51
CA LEU A 523 -23.97 4.64 -1.24
C LEU A 523 -23.52 5.75 -0.27
N SER A 524 -22.20 5.92 -0.14
CA SER A 524 -21.63 6.99 0.69
C SER A 524 -22.06 8.37 0.20
N ALA A 525 -21.98 8.66 -1.11
CA ALA A 525 -22.41 9.95 -1.66
C ALA A 525 -23.89 10.27 -1.37
N GLN A 526 -24.77 9.26 -1.46
CA GLN A 526 -26.18 9.41 -1.10
C GLN A 526 -26.36 9.74 0.38
N LEU A 527 -25.63 9.07 1.28
CA LEU A 527 -25.79 9.20 2.73
C LEU A 527 -25.05 10.38 3.36
N LEU A 528 -24.09 10.97 2.63
CA LEU A 528 -23.39 12.19 3.00
C LEU A 528 -24.12 13.46 2.52
N THR A 529 -25.24 13.29 1.81
CA THR A 529 -26.18 14.38 1.49
C THR A 529 -27.31 14.38 2.52
N LEU A 530 -27.37 15.43 3.35
CA LEU A 530 -28.41 15.60 4.37
C LEU A 530 -29.29 16.78 3.97
N THR A 531 -30.60 16.59 3.99
CA THR A 531 -31.58 17.64 3.62
C THR A 531 -32.69 17.68 4.66
N GLY A 532 -32.88 18.86 5.26
CA GLY A 532 -33.99 19.17 6.15
C GLY A 532 -35.26 19.52 5.38
N GLY A 533 -36.30 19.82 6.14
CA GLY A 533 -37.64 20.13 5.67
C GLY A 533 -37.94 21.62 5.74
N ALA A 534 -39.13 21.95 6.26
CA ALA A 534 -39.62 23.32 6.37
C ALA A 534 -39.79 23.78 7.83
N GLY A 535 -39.21 23.04 8.78
CA GLY A 535 -39.15 23.45 10.18
C GLY A 535 -37.74 23.25 10.74
N ASP A 536 -37.53 23.67 11.99
CA ASP A 536 -36.22 23.66 12.65
C ASP A 536 -35.60 22.25 12.75
N ASP A 537 -34.58 21.98 11.93
CA ASP A 537 -33.91 20.70 11.78
C ASP A 537 -32.50 20.68 12.38
N VAL A 538 -32.06 19.50 12.80
CA VAL A 538 -30.68 19.27 13.27
C VAL A 538 -30.03 18.23 12.36
N LEU A 539 -29.09 18.69 11.53
CA LEU A 539 -28.36 17.87 10.58
C LEU A 539 -26.92 17.71 11.05
N THR A 540 -26.49 16.47 11.29
CA THR A 540 -25.14 16.16 11.76
C THR A 540 -24.50 15.14 10.85
N GLY A 541 -23.42 15.51 10.18
CA GLY A 541 -22.56 14.63 9.40
C GLY A 541 -21.74 13.67 10.28
N VAL A 542 -20.66 13.13 9.72
CA VAL A 542 -19.71 12.28 10.45
C VAL A 542 -18.42 13.03 10.73
N SER A 543 -17.73 12.68 11.81
CA SER A 543 -16.51 13.37 12.22
C SER A 543 -15.27 13.01 11.40
N ALA A 544 -15.34 11.92 10.63
CA ALA A 544 -14.26 11.51 9.74
C ALA A 544 -14.22 12.39 8.49
N ASP A 545 -13.06 12.47 7.84
CA ASP A 545 -12.75 13.35 6.70
C ASP A 545 -13.51 12.96 5.42
N PHE A 546 -14.82 13.17 5.41
CA PHE A 546 -15.75 12.93 4.29
C PHE A 546 -16.34 14.26 3.83
N THR A 547 -16.51 14.43 2.53
CA THR A 547 -17.26 15.59 2.00
C THR A 547 -18.76 15.37 2.14
N HIS A 548 -19.41 16.30 2.82
CA HIS A 548 -20.86 16.34 3.02
C HIS A 548 -21.52 17.47 2.22
N VAL A 549 -22.81 17.27 1.95
CA VAL A 549 -23.70 18.33 1.44
C VAL A 549 -24.89 18.44 2.38
N LEU A 550 -24.97 19.52 3.14
CA LEU A 550 -26.04 19.78 4.11
C LEU A 550 -26.91 20.95 3.61
N SER A 551 -28.23 20.74 3.59
CA SER A 551 -29.22 21.78 3.29
C SER A 551 -30.31 21.77 4.36
N GLY A 552 -30.46 22.86 5.12
CA GLY A 552 -31.45 22.98 6.19
C GLY A 552 -32.89 23.08 5.66
N GLY A 553 -33.09 23.92 4.66
CA GLY A 553 -34.38 24.07 3.99
C GLY A 553 -35.09 25.32 4.50
N GLY A 554 -36.14 25.16 5.29
CA GLY A 554 -36.77 26.30 5.96
C GLY A 554 -36.95 26.01 7.44
N GLY A 555 -36.90 27.04 8.27
CA GLY A 555 -36.84 26.88 9.73
C GLY A 555 -35.51 27.41 10.25
N ASN A 556 -35.31 27.38 11.57
CA ASN A 556 -34.01 27.73 12.17
C ASN A 556 -33.23 26.44 12.39
N ASP A 557 -32.33 26.14 11.47
CA ASP A 557 -31.66 24.86 11.37
C ASP A 557 -30.28 24.89 12.05
N THR A 558 -29.81 23.73 12.48
CA THR A 558 -28.43 23.55 12.96
C THR A 558 -27.75 22.47 12.13
N LEU A 559 -26.77 22.88 11.33
CA LEU A 559 -25.99 22.03 10.44
C LEU A 559 -24.58 21.86 11.01
N THR A 560 -24.13 20.62 11.18
CA THR A 560 -22.76 20.28 11.62
C THR A 560 -22.18 19.25 10.67
N ALA A 561 -21.22 19.64 9.83
CA ALA A 561 -20.72 18.77 8.77
C ALA A 561 -19.62 17.81 9.25
N GLY A 562 -18.56 18.34 9.90
CA GLY A 562 -17.57 17.52 10.59
C GLY A 562 -16.15 17.80 10.11
N ALA A 563 -15.48 16.80 9.58
CA ALA A 563 -14.22 16.99 8.87
C ALA A 563 -14.44 16.64 7.40
N GLY A 564 -13.72 17.30 6.50
CA GLY A 564 -13.92 17.19 5.06
C GLY A 564 -14.08 18.54 4.41
N ASN A 565 -14.11 18.56 3.09
CA ASN A 565 -14.46 19.77 2.36
C ASN A 565 -15.98 19.77 2.18
N ASP A 566 -16.70 20.46 3.05
CA ASP A 566 -18.15 20.35 3.15
C ASP A 566 -18.88 21.48 2.44
N ARG A 567 -20.15 21.26 2.11
CA ARG A 567 -21.06 22.29 1.57
C ARG A 567 -22.25 22.44 2.49
N LEU A 568 -22.47 23.64 3.01
CA LEU A 568 -23.55 23.96 3.94
C LEU A 568 -24.44 25.09 3.37
N GLU A 569 -25.75 24.88 3.41
CA GLU A 569 -26.78 25.84 3.01
C GLU A 569 -27.90 25.81 4.06
N GLY A 570 -28.03 26.86 4.86
CA GLY A 570 -29.09 26.96 5.87
C GLY A 570 -30.46 26.95 5.20
N GLY A 571 -30.66 27.87 4.26
CA GLY A 571 -31.93 28.07 3.60
C GLY A 571 -32.67 29.23 4.26
N THR A 572 -34.00 29.18 4.35
CA THR A 572 -34.75 30.30 4.93
C THR A 572 -34.91 30.15 6.44
N GLY A 573 -34.41 31.11 7.22
CA GLY A 573 -34.61 31.12 8.66
C GLY A 573 -33.51 31.86 9.40
N ASN A 574 -33.06 31.33 10.54
CA ASN A 574 -31.87 31.85 11.20
C ASN A 574 -31.03 30.63 11.59
N ASP A 575 -30.08 30.28 10.73
CA ASP A 575 -29.45 28.99 10.77
C ASP A 575 -28.08 29.05 11.47
N VAL A 576 -27.66 27.92 12.01
CA VAL A 576 -26.31 27.74 12.58
C VAL A 576 -25.56 26.73 11.73
N LEU A 577 -24.53 27.19 11.02
CA LEU A 577 -23.72 26.39 10.13
C LEU A 577 -22.34 26.14 10.76
N ASN A 578 -22.02 24.88 11.04
CA ASN A 578 -20.73 24.47 11.59
C ASN A 578 -20.03 23.57 10.55
N GLY A 579 -19.07 24.13 9.80
CA GLY A 579 -18.32 23.38 8.78
C GLY A 579 -17.37 22.39 9.43
N GLY A 580 -16.45 22.91 10.24
CA GLY A 580 -15.53 22.12 11.05
C GLY A 580 -14.14 22.17 10.45
N ARG A 581 -13.55 21.01 10.12
CA ARG A 581 -12.18 20.95 9.55
C ARG A 581 -12.25 20.69 8.06
N GLY A 582 -11.53 21.48 7.27
CA GLY A 582 -11.36 21.24 5.84
C GLY A 582 -11.49 22.54 5.09
N SER A 583 -11.87 22.48 3.82
CA SER A 583 -12.24 23.65 3.01
C SER A 583 -13.74 23.65 2.78
N ASP A 584 -14.46 24.43 3.56
CA ASP A 584 -15.91 24.43 3.62
C ASP A 584 -16.52 25.54 2.75
N LEU A 585 -17.68 25.25 2.15
CA LEU A 585 -18.46 26.19 1.36
C LEU A 585 -19.81 26.46 2.03
N TYR A 586 -19.95 27.67 2.56
CA TYR A 586 -21.19 28.20 3.11
C TYR A 586 -21.93 28.98 2.02
N LEU A 587 -23.19 28.64 1.75
CA LEU A 587 -24.04 29.41 0.86
C LEU A 587 -25.02 30.30 1.62
N PHE A 588 -25.23 31.51 1.10
CA PHE A 588 -26.24 32.43 1.59
C PHE A 588 -26.94 33.14 0.43
N ASN A 589 -28.26 33.02 0.34
CA ASN A 589 -29.12 33.65 -0.66
C ASN A 589 -29.96 34.77 -0.05
N LEU A 590 -30.60 35.56 -0.91
CA LEU A 590 -31.50 36.63 -0.47
C LEU A 590 -32.78 36.02 0.10
N GLY A 591 -33.13 36.43 1.33
CA GLY A 591 -34.26 35.87 2.09
C GLY A 591 -33.90 34.71 3.01
N ASP A 592 -32.61 34.34 3.10
CA ASP A 592 -32.14 33.28 3.99
C ASP A 592 -32.20 33.69 5.47
N GLY A 593 -32.26 35.00 5.77
CA GLY A 593 -32.46 35.51 7.13
C GLY A 593 -31.17 35.77 7.88
N GLN A 594 -31.05 35.35 9.15
CA GLN A 594 -29.94 35.77 10.03
C GLN A 594 -29.09 34.58 10.47
N ASP A 595 -28.13 34.22 9.63
CA ASP A 595 -27.33 33.01 9.83
C ASP A 595 -26.07 33.25 10.64
N VAL A 596 -25.62 32.20 11.30
CA VAL A 596 -24.38 32.14 12.07
C VAL A 596 -23.48 31.05 11.50
N ILE A 597 -22.26 31.43 11.12
CA ILE A 597 -21.21 30.51 10.70
C ILE A 597 -20.22 30.33 11.85
N ASN A 598 -19.99 29.08 12.22
CA ASN A 598 -18.95 28.65 13.15
C ASN A 598 -17.93 27.82 12.39
N ASP A 599 -16.89 28.49 11.92
CA ASP A 599 -15.77 27.88 11.23
C ASP A 599 -14.68 27.57 12.28
N ASP A 600 -14.42 26.31 12.61
CA ASP A 600 -13.45 25.93 13.64
C ASP A 600 -12.35 25.05 13.05
N ASN A 601 -11.37 25.70 12.42
CA ASN A 601 -10.24 25.04 11.79
C ASN A 601 -9.13 24.71 12.82
N ALA A 602 -9.47 23.89 13.83
CA ALA A 602 -8.62 23.56 14.98
C ALA A 602 -7.27 22.87 14.64
N SER A 603 -6.96 22.62 13.37
CA SER A 603 -5.71 21.99 12.94
C SER A 603 -5.04 22.76 11.80
N TYR A 604 -4.07 23.61 12.15
CA TYR A 604 -3.25 24.42 11.23
C TYR A 604 -2.46 23.62 10.18
N ILE A 605 -2.47 22.28 10.23
CA ILE A 605 -1.66 21.40 9.37
C ILE A 605 -2.28 21.24 7.96
N TYR A 606 -3.57 21.51 7.80
CA TYR A 606 -4.30 21.34 6.53
C TYR A 606 -5.00 22.63 6.12
N GLY A 607 -4.25 23.72 5.94
CA GLY A 607 -4.77 25.05 5.54
C GLY A 607 -5.88 24.97 4.50
N GLY A 608 -7.12 24.96 5.00
CA GLY A 608 -8.33 24.91 4.22
C GLY A 608 -8.59 26.25 3.57
N VAL A 609 -9.49 26.26 2.58
CA VAL A 609 -10.02 27.50 2.02
C VAL A 609 -11.51 27.50 2.28
N ASP A 610 -11.90 28.16 3.36
CA ASP A 610 -13.27 28.31 3.80
C ASP A 610 -13.90 29.52 3.08
N VAL A 611 -15.10 29.29 2.52
CA VAL A 611 -15.73 30.21 1.58
C VAL A 611 -17.17 30.48 1.98
N LEU A 612 -17.50 31.76 2.22
CA LEU A 612 -18.88 32.22 2.14
C LEU A 612 -19.18 32.68 0.72
N ARG A 613 -20.16 32.07 0.06
CA ARG A 613 -20.61 32.48 -1.28
C ARG A 613 -22.03 33.01 -1.23
N PHE A 614 -22.17 34.28 -1.58
CA PHE A 614 -23.46 34.92 -1.77
C PHE A 614 -24.10 34.51 -3.09
N GLY A 615 -25.39 34.18 -3.02
CA GLY A 615 -26.23 33.81 -4.17
C GLY A 615 -26.47 34.96 -5.15
N ALA A 616 -27.11 34.64 -6.27
CA ALA A 616 -27.42 35.62 -7.30
C ALA A 616 -28.33 36.75 -6.74
N GLY A 617 -27.97 38.00 -7.02
CA GLY A 617 -28.74 39.18 -6.59
C GLY A 617 -28.25 39.86 -5.32
N ILE A 618 -27.19 39.33 -4.68
CA ILE A 618 -26.45 40.00 -3.61
C ILE A 618 -25.14 40.52 -4.17
N LEU A 619 -24.98 41.83 -4.30
CA LEU A 619 -23.74 42.45 -4.75
C LEU A 619 -22.85 42.83 -3.56
N ALA A 620 -21.54 42.97 -3.81
CA ALA A 620 -20.61 43.45 -2.80
C ALA A 620 -20.98 44.84 -2.24
N SER A 621 -21.66 45.67 -3.03
CA SER A 621 -22.18 46.98 -2.62
C SER A 621 -23.40 46.89 -1.70
N ASP A 622 -24.08 45.75 -1.66
CA ASP A 622 -25.27 45.55 -0.83
C ASP A 622 -24.92 45.11 0.60
N ILE A 623 -23.67 44.72 0.83
CA ILE A 623 -23.19 44.21 2.12
C ILE A 623 -22.45 45.29 2.90
N ALA A 624 -23.00 45.68 4.05
CA ALA A 624 -22.32 46.45 5.07
C ALA A 624 -21.62 45.50 6.05
N VAL A 625 -20.34 45.76 6.36
CA VAL A 625 -19.56 44.96 7.29
C VAL A 625 -19.45 45.71 8.62
N SER A 626 -19.59 44.99 9.74
CA SER A 626 -19.44 45.53 11.08
C SER A 626 -18.96 44.45 12.04
N ARG A 627 -18.54 44.84 13.25
CA ARG A 627 -18.12 43.91 14.30
C ARG A 627 -19.22 43.70 15.33
N VAL A 628 -19.47 42.45 15.73
CA VAL A 628 -20.36 42.09 16.84
C VAL A 628 -19.63 41.20 17.84
N GLY A 629 -19.24 41.77 19.00
CA GLY A 629 -18.37 41.07 19.95
C GLY A 629 -17.03 40.67 19.30
N THR A 630 -16.73 39.37 19.23
CA THR A 630 -15.56 38.81 18.51
C THR A 630 -15.88 38.36 17.09
N GLY A 631 -17.13 38.46 16.61
CA GLY A 631 -17.54 38.03 15.28
C GLY A 631 -17.55 39.13 14.22
N LEU A 632 -17.50 38.71 12.96
CA LEU A 632 -17.69 39.55 11.77
C LEU A 632 -19.16 39.50 11.36
N LEU A 633 -19.81 40.65 11.23
CA LEU A 633 -21.20 40.76 10.81
C LEU A 633 -21.29 41.35 9.40
N LEU A 634 -21.84 40.58 8.47
CA LEU A 634 -22.15 40.98 7.09
C LEU A 634 -23.66 41.22 6.97
N SER A 635 -24.08 42.48 6.93
CA SER A 635 -25.50 42.86 6.86
C SER A 635 -25.89 43.31 5.47
N HIS A 636 -26.95 42.73 4.91
CA HIS A 636 -27.48 43.14 3.62
C HIS A 636 -28.31 44.43 3.72
N SER A 637 -28.33 45.20 2.64
CA SER A 637 -29.02 46.51 2.54
C SER A 637 -30.55 46.44 2.69
N ASN A 638 -31.15 45.24 2.62
CA ASN A 638 -32.58 45.04 2.88
C ASN A 638 -32.94 45.10 4.39
N GLY A 639 -31.94 45.11 5.28
CA GLY A 639 -32.12 45.21 6.73
C GLY A 639 -32.76 44.00 7.41
N GLN A 640 -32.91 42.87 6.71
CA GLN A 640 -33.42 41.61 7.27
C GLN A 640 -32.33 40.53 7.25
N ASP A 641 -31.63 40.41 6.12
CA ASP A 641 -30.67 39.35 5.87
C ASP A 641 -29.27 39.71 6.38
N ARG A 642 -28.62 38.79 7.08
CA ARG A 642 -27.24 38.96 7.54
C ARG A 642 -26.56 37.62 7.84
N VAL A 643 -25.23 37.61 7.74
CA VAL A 643 -24.40 36.49 8.16
C VAL A 643 -23.46 36.95 9.27
N THR A 644 -23.40 36.21 10.37
CA THR A 644 -22.43 36.42 11.44
C THR A 644 -21.40 35.30 11.41
N VAL A 645 -20.13 35.62 11.17
CA VAL A 645 -19.03 34.65 11.33
C VAL A 645 -18.48 34.78 12.75
N SER A 646 -18.70 33.76 13.57
CA SER A 646 -18.32 33.73 14.98
C SER A 646 -16.80 33.74 15.15
N ASN A 647 -16.31 34.39 16.22
CA ASN A 647 -14.90 34.34 16.65
C ASN A 647 -13.84 34.85 15.66
N TRP A 648 -14.24 35.50 14.57
CA TRP A 648 -13.35 36.09 13.56
C TRP A 648 -12.17 36.88 14.15
N PHE A 649 -12.40 37.62 15.24
CA PHE A 649 -11.43 38.48 15.91
C PHE A 649 -10.92 37.89 17.25
N THR A 650 -11.07 36.59 17.49
CA THR A 650 -10.66 35.92 18.74
C THR A 650 -9.16 35.57 18.76
N GLU A 651 -8.60 35.11 17.64
CA GLU A 651 -7.19 34.73 17.51
C GLU A 651 -6.67 34.91 16.08
N ASN A 652 -5.35 35.04 15.92
CA ASN A 652 -4.70 35.45 14.67
C ASN A 652 -4.09 34.28 13.88
N THR A 653 -4.59 33.08 14.13
CA THR A 653 -4.17 31.84 13.46
C THR A 653 -4.90 31.61 12.15
N GLY A 654 -5.94 32.40 11.85
CA GLY A 654 -6.89 32.15 10.76
C GLY A 654 -7.97 31.11 11.11
N ARG A 655 -7.89 30.46 12.28
CA ARG A 655 -8.75 29.31 12.66
C ARG A 655 -10.26 29.52 12.53
N TYR A 656 -10.74 30.75 12.77
CA TYR A 656 -12.17 31.09 12.73
C TYR A 656 -12.52 32.06 11.60
N GLN A 657 -11.59 32.30 10.68
CA GLN A 657 -11.74 33.28 9.62
C GLN A 657 -11.98 32.55 8.31
N LEU A 658 -12.92 33.05 7.53
CA LEU A 658 -13.10 32.56 6.16
C LEU A 658 -12.02 33.16 5.26
N GLU A 659 -11.33 32.34 4.46
CA GLU A 659 -10.32 32.80 3.51
C GLU A 659 -10.94 33.68 2.42
N ARG A 660 -12.19 33.40 2.02
CA ARG A 660 -12.87 34.07 0.92
C ARG A 660 -14.34 34.36 1.18
N ILE A 661 -14.76 35.55 0.78
CA ILE A 661 -16.16 35.93 0.63
C ILE A 661 -16.41 36.22 -0.85
N GLU A 662 -17.26 35.44 -1.49
CA GLU A 662 -17.51 35.46 -2.93
C GLU A 662 -18.89 36.01 -3.27
N PHE A 663 -18.94 36.81 -4.33
CA PHE A 663 -20.17 37.36 -4.89
C PHE A 663 -20.43 36.83 -6.30
N ALA A 664 -21.69 36.84 -6.71
CA ALA A 664 -22.12 36.29 -8.00
C ALA A 664 -21.51 37.01 -9.23
N ASP A 665 -21.02 38.24 -9.07
CA ASP A 665 -20.34 39.00 -10.13
C ASP A 665 -18.84 38.68 -10.27
N GLY A 666 -18.31 37.77 -9.46
CA GLY A 666 -16.91 37.39 -9.41
C GLY A 666 -16.06 38.25 -8.48
N THR A 667 -16.64 39.23 -7.79
CA THR A 667 -15.96 39.94 -6.71
C THR A 667 -15.62 38.96 -5.59
N VAL A 668 -14.40 39.05 -5.07
CA VAL A 668 -13.93 38.25 -3.93
C VAL A 668 -13.30 39.18 -2.90
N TRP A 669 -13.70 39.05 -1.64
CA TRP A 669 -12.99 39.64 -0.50
C TRP A 669 -12.15 38.58 0.19
N SER A 670 -10.87 38.84 0.41
CA SER A 670 -10.04 38.08 1.35
C SER A 670 -10.46 38.35 2.80
N SER A 671 -10.00 37.52 3.74
CA SER A 671 -10.21 37.73 5.18
C SER A 671 -9.76 39.14 5.62
N SER A 672 -8.58 39.59 5.18
CA SER A 672 -8.07 40.93 5.48
C SER A 672 -8.92 42.06 4.87
N GLN A 673 -9.46 41.86 3.66
CA GLN A 673 -10.37 42.81 3.02
C GLN A 673 -11.72 42.86 3.72
N ALA A 674 -12.23 41.74 4.23
CA ALA A 674 -13.44 41.71 5.03
C ALA A 674 -13.24 42.39 6.39
N ALA A 675 -12.13 42.11 7.08
CA ALA A 675 -11.80 42.70 8.37
C ALA A 675 -11.62 44.22 8.32
N SER A 676 -10.89 44.74 7.31
CA SER A 676 -10.68 46.19 7.14
C SER A 676 -11.96 46.98 6.83
N ARG A 677 -13.03 46.31 6.38
CA ARG A 677 -14.34 46.94 6.16
C ARG A 677 -15.16 47.05 7.44
N ALA A 678 -14.69 46.50 8.56
CA ALA A 678 -15.41 46.49 9.83
C ALA A 678 -15.10 47.73 10.73
N SER A 679 -14.30 48.71 10.28
CA SER A 679 -14.10 49.99 10.99
C SER A 679 -15.28 50.95 10.78
N THR A 680 -15.51 51.87 11.73
CA THR A 680 -16.68 52.76 11.74
C THR A 680 -16.30 54.22 11.45
N ASP A 681 -17.30 55.11 11.29
CA ASP A 681 -17.11 56.57 11.20
C ASP A 681 -16.96 57.22 12.61
N GLY A 682 -16.79 56.41 13.67
CA GLY A 682 -16.66 56.85 15.06
C GLY A 682 -15.33 56.43 15.67
N ASN A 683 -15.05 56.85 16.91
CA ASN A 683 -13.77 56.59 17.57
C ASN A 683 -13.60 55.09 17.90
N ASP A 684 -12.71 54.42 17.18
CA ASP A 684 -12.44 53.00 17.25
C ASP A 684 -11.11 52.70 17.96
N VAL A 685 -11.01 51.51 18.55
CA VAL A 685 -9.74 50.94 19.03
C VAL A 685 -9.46 49.70 18.17
N ILE A 686 -8.47 49.81 17.30
CA ILE A 686 -8.06 48.76 16.37
C ILE A 686 -6.73 48.20 16.88
N VAL A 687 -6.76 46.96 17.34
CA VAL A 687 -5.59 46.24 17.85
C VAL A 687 -5.22 45.19 16.82
N GLY A 688 -4.03 45.34 16.25
CA GLY A 688 -3.32 44.38 15.43
C GLY A 688 -2.84 43.18 16.27
N THR A 689 -1.98 42.40 15.66
CA THR A 689 -1.62 41.06 16.09
C THR A 689 -0.16 41.03 16.53
N SER A 690 0.50 39.88 16.43
CA SER A 690 1.96 39.77 16.57
C SER A 690 2.61 39.43 15.22
N GLY A 691 1.88 39.66 14.12
CA GLY A 691 2.27 39.39 12.74
C GLY A 691 2.16 40.67 11.89
N HIS A 692 2.18 40.56 10.57
CA HIS A 692 2.18 41.73 9.68
C HIS A 692 0.76 42.27 9.45
N ASP A 693 0.39 43.36 10.11
CA ASP A 693 -0.97 43.88 10.07
C ASP A 693 -1.15 45.09 9.14
N ARG A 694 -2.40 45.32 8.73
CA ARG A 694 -2.80 46.51 7.97
C ARG A 694 -3.98 47.18 8.67
N LEU A 695 -3.72 48.31 9.33
CA LEU A 695 -4.67 49.00 10.20
C LEU A 695 -5.15 50.31 9.56
N GLN A 696 -6.45 50.57 9.60
CA GLN A 696 -7.06 51.84 9.19
C GLN A 696 -8.22 52.18 10.11
N GLY A 697 -8.14 53.33 10.77
CA GLY A 697 -9.16 53.83 11.70
C GLY A 697 -10.48 54.15 11.00
N GLY A 698 -10.40 54.82 9.85
CA GLY A 698 -11.58 55.36 9.18
C GLY A 698 -11.76 56.81 9.62
N LYS A 699 -13.00 57.31 9.67
CA LYS A 699 -13.25 58.63 10.28
C LYS A 699 -13.43 58.45 11.77
N GLY A 700 -12.95 59.40 12.56
CA GLY A 700 -13.12 59.33 14.00
C GLY A 700 -11.89 59.86 14.69
N ASN A 701 -11.67 59.44 15.92
CA ASN A 701 -10.39 59.62 16.58
C ASN A 701 -9.97 58.25 17.07
N ASP A 702 -9.15 57.57 16.30
CA ASP A 702 -8.94 56.13 16.43
C ASP A 702 -7.63 55.82 17.14
N LEU A 703 -7.59 54.68 17.84
CA LEU A 703 -6.37 54.14 18.41
C LEU A 703 -5.97 52.88 17.64
N LEU A 704 -4.91 52.96 16.86
CA LEU A 704 -4.33 51.86 16.09
C LEU A 704 -3.13 51.30 16.87
N GLN A 705 -3.19 50.03 17.27
CA GLN A 705 -2.12 49.36 18.01
C GLN A 705 -1.59 48.22 17.16
N GLY A 706 -0.42 48.33 16.53
CA GLY A 706 0.07 47.29 15.61
C GLY A 706 0.53 46.03 16.33
N GLY A 707 1.51 46.16 17.23
CA GLY A 707 2.07 45.04 17.97
C GLY A 707 3.45 44.63 17.43
N ASP A 708 3.76 43.34 17.50
CA ASP A 708 4.95 42.78 16.84
C ASP A 708 4.64 42.49 15.36
N GLY A 709 5.66 42.44 14.50
CA GLY A 709 5.49 42.29 13.06
C GLY A 709 5.62 43.61 12.30
N SER A 710 5.95 43.52 11.02
CA SER A 710 5.99 44.67 10.07
C SER A 710 4.58 45.13 9.71
N ASP A 711 4.12 46.23 10.31
CA ASP A 711 2.75 46.72 10.19
C ASP A 711 2.59 47.88 9.21
N ILE A 712 1.38 48.04 8.67
CA ILE A 712 1.00 49.15 7.79
C ILE A 712 -0.18 49.90 8.41
N TYR A 713 0.06 51.11 8.90
CA TYR A 713 -0.96 52.04 9.35
C TYR A 713 -1.38 52.95 8.19
N ILE A 714 -2.67 53.10 7.95
CA ILE A 714 -3.20 53.94 6.88
C ILE A 714 -3.97 55.08 7.49
N PHE A 715 -3.63 56.28 7.05
CA PHE A 715 -4.34 57.51 7.40
C PHE A 715 -4.71 58.25 6.12
N ALA A 716 -5.97 58.66 5.99
CA ALA A 716 -6.48 59.42 4.86
C ALA A 716 -6.97 60.82 5.27
N ALA A 717 -7.07 61.72 4.29
CA ALA A 717 -7.68 63.03 4.51
C ALA A 717 -9.15 62.88 4.97
N GLY A 718 -9.48 63.47 6.12
CA GLY A 718 -10.78 63.40 6.79
C GLY A 718 -10.91 62.31 7.86
N ASP A 719 -9.84 61.55 8.14
CA ASP A 719 -9.85 60.48 9.14
C ASP A 719 -9.90 61.02 10.59
N GLY A 720 -9.52 62.28 10.82
CA GLY A 720 -9.64 62.92 12.14
C GLY A 720 -8.36 62.84 12.98
N LEU A 721 -8.48 62.54 14.28
CA LEU A 721 -7.34 62.58 15.22
C LEU A 721 -6.94 61.19 15.67
N ASP A 722 -6.05 60.55 14.91
CA ASP A 722 -5.66 59.17 15.15
C ASP A 722 -4.38 59.05 15.97
N THR A 723 -4.32 58.01 16.78
CA THR A 723 -3.16 57.63 17.59
C THR A 723 -2.66 56.27 17.16
N ILE A 724 -1.39 56.19 16.81
CA ILE A 724 -0.67 54.94 16.51
C ILE A 724 0.18 54.57 17.72
N ASN A 725 -0.03 53.38 18.27
CA ASN A 725 0.86 52.73 19.21
C ASN A 725 1.57 51.58 18.48
N ASN A 726 2.82 51.80 18.09
CA ASN A 726 3.56 50.81 17.31
C ASN A 726 3.98 49.62 18.16
N LEU A 727 4.75 49.89 19.22
CA LEU A 727 5.38 48.93 20.12
C LEU A 727 5.70 47.56 19.49
N SER A 728 6.71 47.51 18.63
CA SER A 728 7.31 46.27 18.14
C SER A 728 8.51 45.86 19.00
N SER A 729 8.50 44.66 19.55
CA SER A 729 9.59 44.10 20.34
C SER A 729 10.70 43.45 19.48
N THR A 730 10.51 43.40 18.16
CA THR A 730 11.40 42.71 17.20
C THR A 730 12.09 43.71 16.25
N PRO A 731 13.40 43.97 16.41
CA PRO A 731 14.12 45.03 15.67
C PRO A 731 14.28 44.83 14.14
N SER A 732 13.81 43.72 13.57
CA SER A 732 13.86 43.44 12.13
C SER A 732 12.57 43.76 11.40
N ASP A 733 11.50 44.05 12.14
CA ASP A 733 10.23 44.45 11.55
C ASP A 733 10.34 45.84 10.91
N VAL A 734 9.59 46.05 9.84
CA VAL A 734 9.56 47.31 9.08
C VAL A 734 8.15 47.85 9.10
N ASP A 735 7.93 48.84 9.96
CA ASP A 735 6.64 49.47 10.15
C ASP A 735 6.45 50.67 9.21
N LEU A 736 5.28 50.77 8.60
CA LEU A 736 4.95 51.78 7.60
C LEU A 736 3.70 52.57 8.02
N LEU A 737 3.85 53.88 8.20
CA LEU A 737 2.72 54.80 8.14
C LEU A 737 2.53 55.27 6.70
N ARG A 738 1.39 54.94 6.09
CA ARG A 738 0.98 55.43 4.78
C ARG A 738 -0.10 56.50 4.90
N ILE A 739 0.20 57.68 4.39
CA ILE A 739 -0.69 58.85 4.38
C ILE A 739 -1.24 59.03 2.96
N ASP A 740 -2.53 58.81 2.78
CA ASP A 740 -3.23 58.89 1.50
C ASP A 740 -4.01 60.21 1.37
N GLY A 741 -3.90 60.87 0.22
CA GLY A 741 -4.68 62.09 -0.08
C GLY A 741 -4.14 63.41 0.52
N ILE A 742 -3.00 63.37 1.23
CA ILE A 742 -2.33 64.56 1.80
C ILE A 742 -0.92 64.64 1.23
N THR A 743 -0.51 65.80 0.70
CA THR A 743 0.81 65.95 0.08
C THR A 743 1.90 66.23 1.12
N THR A 744 3.15 65.92 0.82
CA THR A 744 4.28 66.18 1.75
C THR A 744 4.43 67.66 2.12
N GLN A 745 3.98 68.58 1.27
CA GLN A 745 3.99 70.03 1.54
C GLN A 745 2.89 70.43 2.53
N ASP A 746 1.85 69.61 2.67
CA ASP A 746 0.73 69.83 3.57
C ASP A 746 0.91 69.09 4.90
N LEU A 747 2.05 68.42 5.13
CA LEU A 747 2.35 67.73 6.38
C LEU A 747 3.30 68.54 7.25
N TRP A 748 2.91 68.72 8.51
CA TRP A 748 3.73 69.38 9.52
C TRP A 748 4.08 68.42 10.65
N LEU A 749 5.37 68.09 10.78
CA LEU A 749 5.86 67.19 11.80
C LEU A 749 6.36 67.98 12.99
N SER A 750 5.87 67.64 14.17
CA SER A 750 6.25 68.27 15.43
C SER A 750 6.47 67.23 16.53
N ARG A 751 7.21 67.64 17.56
CA ARG A 751 7.39 66.84 18.78
C ARG A 751 6.51 67.40 19.88
N GLU A 752 5.56 66.60 20.35
CA GLU A 752 4.74 66.89 21.53
C GLU A 752 5.09 65.89 22.64
N GLY A 753 5.88 66.32 23.62
CA GLY A 753 6.37 65.45 24.70
C GLY A 753 7.24 64.29 24.17
N ASN A 754 6.75 63.07 24.33
CA ASN A 754 7.39 61.83 23.84
C ASN A 754 6.82 61.35 22.49
N ASN A 755 5.81 62.02 21.95
CA ASN A 755 5.12 61.61 20.73
C ASN A 755 5.66 62.34 19.51
N LEU A 756 5.63 61.69 18.36
CA LEU A 756 5.69 62.35 17.06
C LEU A 756 4.27 62.72 16.65
N VAL A 757 4.04 63.99 16.33
CA VAL A 757 2.75 64.48 15.86
C VAL A 757 2.89 64.96 14.42
N ILE A 758 1.99 64.50 13.56
CA ILE A 758 1.94 64.86 12.14
C ILE A 758 0.58 65.53 11.90
N ASP A 759 0.59 66.86 11.77
CA ASP A 759 -0.60 67.65 11.45
C ASP A 759 -0.73 67.81 9.93
N ALA A 760 -1.94 67.61 9.39
CA ALA A 760 -2.24 67.95 8.01
C ALA A 760 -2.71 69.41 7.92
N THR A 761 -1.85 70.26 7.39
CA THR A 761 -2.01 71.71 7.33
C THR A 761 -3.23 72.09 6.48
N GLY A 762 -4.03 73.05 6.96
CA GLY A 762 -5.30 73.40 6.31
C GLY A 762 -6.47 72.45 6.62
N SER A 763 -6.31 71.46 7.51
CA SER A 763 -7.36 70.56 7.98
C SER A 763 -7.36 70.41 9.51
N THR A 764 -8.28 69.61 10.05
CA THR A 764 -8.27 69.18 11.46
C THR A 764 -7.58 67.83 11.67
N ASP A 765 -7.07 67.21 10.62
CA ASP A 765 -6.52 65.87 10.66
C ASP A 765 -5.14 65.84 11.30
N ARG A 766 -4.91 64.85 12.18
CA ARG A 766 -3.67 64.69 12.94
C ARG A 766 -3.39 63.22 13.18
N ILE A 767 -2.13 62.84 13.01
CA ILE A 767 -1.62 61.52 13.39
C ILE A 767 -0.68 61.71 14.59
N THR A 768 -0.92 60.98 15.67
CA THR A 768 -0.04 60.93 16.84
C THR A 768 0.61 59.56 16.91
N ILE A 769 1.91 59.47 16.65
CA ILE A 769 2.66 58.24 16.92
C ILE A 769 3.14 58.30 18.36
N GLN A 770 2.48 57.50 19.20
CA GLN A 770 2.66 57.46 20.63
C GLN A 770 4.08 57.00 20.98
N ASP A 771 4.72 57.70 21.90
CA ASP A 771 6.00 57.30 22.50
C ASP A 771 7.19 57.15 21.52
N TRP A 772 7.10 57.71 20.31
CA TRP A 772 8.15 57.76 19.28
C TRP A 772 9.56 58.09 19.82
N TYR A 773 9.65 59.02 20.77
CA TYR A 773 10.93 59.50 21.33
C TYR A 773 11.42 58.71 22.55
N THR A 774 10.75 57.62 22.92
CA THR A 774 11.11 56.79 24.08
C THR A 774 11.99 55.60 23.73
N SER A 775 11.73 54.95 22.60
CA SER A 775 12.40 53.72 22.14
C SER A 775 12.24 53.58 20.63
N ALA A 776 13.21 52.94 19.98
CA ALA A 776 13.10 52.60 18.55
C ALA A 776 11.92 51.64 18.27
N ALA A 777 11.55 50.80 19.24
CA ALA A 777 10.37 49.92 19.18
C ALA A 777 9.04 50.67 18.97
N GLN A 778 8.99 51.94 19.35
CA GLN A 778 7.78 52.78 19.25
C GLN A 778 7.75 53.62 17.96
N GLN A 779 8.75 53.46 17.09
CA GLN A 779 8.85 54.20 15.84
C GLN A 779 8.32 53.34 14.70
N VAL A 780 7.57 53.96 13.78
CA VAL A 780 7.43 53.39 12.44
C VAL A 780 8.70 53.66 11.63
N ASP A 781 9.18 52.68 10.88
CA ASP A 781 10.42 52.79 10.09
C ASP A 781 10.30 53.76 8.91
N VAL A 782 9.12 53.81 8.31
CA VAL A 782 8.84 54.61 7.11
C VAL A 782 7.52 55.35 7.26
N ILE A 783 7.53 56.64 6.94
CA ILE A 783 6.32 57.44 6.71
C ILE A 783 6.25 57.73 5.21
N GLN A 784 5.20 57.26 4.54
CA GLN A 784 5.00 57.43 3.10
C GLN A 784 3.83 58.39 2.84
N ALA A 785 4.06 59.40 2.00
CA ALA A 785 3.02 60.30 1.52
C ALA A 785 3.15 60.46 0.00
N GLY A 786 2.16 59.96 -0.75
CA GLY A 786 2.25 59.84 -2.21
C GLY A 786 3.42 58.94 -2.65
N SER A 787 4.25 59.44 -3.58
CA SER A 787 5.44 58.72 -4.06
C SER A 787 6.69 58.94 -3.21
N SER A 788 6.59 59.74 -2.14
CA SER A 788 7.73 60.13 -1.32
C SER A 788 7.76 59.38 0.02
N ALA A 789 8.96 59.05 0.47
CA ALA A 789 9.17 58.36 1.75
C ALA A 789 10.08 59.17 2.69
N LEU A 790 9.67 59.24 3.96
CA LEU A 790 10.46 59.78 5.06
C LEU A 790 10.82 58.63 6.00
N TYR A 791 12.09 58.26 6.01
CA TYR A 791 12.62 57.22 6.91
C TYR A 791 12.77 57.76 8.33
N ALA A 792 12.58 56.91 9.35
CA ALA A 792 12.69 57.26 10.77
C ALA A 792 13.99 58.04 11.10
N SER A 793 15.10 57.67 10.45
CA SER A 793 16.40 58.35 10.60
C SER A 793 16.43 59.83 10.16
N ALA A 794 15.53 60.23 9.26
CA ALA A 794 15.42 61.59 8.74
C ALA A 794 14.32 62.41 9.44
N VAL A 795 13.42 61.78 10.19
CA VAL A 795 12.30 62.46 10.89
C VAL A 795 12.78 63.60 11.79
N ASN A 796 13.85 63.38 12.55
CA ASN A 796 14.39 64.40 13.46
C ASN A 796 14.93 65.64 12.73
N ASN A 797 15.52 65.48 11.54
CA ASN A 797 15.99 66.61 10.75
C ASN A 797 14.81 67.49 10.33
N LEU A 798 13.72 66.85 9.91
CA LEU A 798 12.51 67.55 9.48
C LEU A 798 11.79 68.23 10.65
N VAL A 799 11.61 67.53 11.78
CA VAL A 799 10.99 68.09 13.00
C VAL A 799 11.79 69.29 13.54
N ASN A 800 13.12 69.19 13.61
CA ASN A 800 13.96 70.30 14.08
C ASN A 800 13.89 71.51 13.16
N ALA A 801 13.96 71.29 11.85
CA ALA A 801 13.86 72.37 10.88
C ALA A 801 12.47 73.03 10.91
N MET A 802 11.39 72.26 11.00
CA MET A 802 10.03 72.78 11.14
C MET A 802 9.86 73.58 12.44
N ALA A 803 10.48 73.16 13.54
CA ALA A 803 10.43 73.87 14.81
C ALA A 803 11.05 75.29 14.76
N GLU A 804 12.04 75.54 13.90
CA GLU A 804 12.66 76.87 13.72
C GLU A 804 11.68 77.92 13.17
N PHE A 805 10.63 77.47 12.48
CA PHE A 805 9.58 78.33 11.93
C PHE A 805 8.38 78.54 12.89
N GLY A 806 8.37 77.85 14.04
CA GLY A 806 7.32 77.89 15.06
C GLY A 806 6.17 76.93 14.77
N ALA A 807 5.70 76.19 15.80
CA ALA A 807 4.57 75.27 15.65
C ALA A 807 3.24 76.03 15.44
N PRO A 808 2.35 75.56 14.54
CA PRO A 808 1.05 76.19 14.36
C PRO A 808 0.15 75.92 15.57
N ALA A 809 -0.47 76.98 16.11
CA ALA A 809 -1.67 76.82 16.91
C ALA A 809 -2.86 76.74 15.95
N GLY A 810 -3.36 75.53 15.68
CA GLY A 810 -4.65 75.33 15.00
C GLY A 810 -4.65 75.38 13.46
N GLY A 811 -3.64 74.78 12.80
CA GLY A 811 -3.76 74.40 11.37
C GLY A 811 -3.60 75.51 10.32
N GLU A 812 -3.49 76.79 10.69
CA GLU A 812 -3.13 77.86 9.75
C GLU A 812 -1.63 78.18 9.79
N ILE A 813 -0.94 77.84 8.71
CA ILE A 813 0.45 78.25 8.46
C ILE A 813 0.44 79.67 7.88
N SER A 814 0.51 80.69 8.74
CA SER A 814 0.85 82.05 8.32
C SER A 814 2.36 82.19 8.09
N LEU A 815 2.95 81.32 7.26
CA LEU A 815 4.32 81.52 6.78
C LEU A 815 4.32 82.61 5.71
N THR A 816 5.35 83.46 5.76
CA THR A 816 5.67 84.30 4.59
C THR A 816 6.07 83.42 3.41
N GLN A 817 5.97 83.92 2.18
CA GLN A 817 6.38 83.15 0.99
C GLN A 817 7.82 82.67 1.10
N GLU A 818 8.71 83.49 1.66
CA GLU A 818 10.13 83.16 1.87
C GLU A 818 10.32 82.01 2.87
N GLN A 819 9.53 81.98 3.95
CA GLN A 819 9.56 80.86 4.90
C GLN A 819 8.96 79.58 4.32
N ARG A 820 7.91 79.66 3.50
CA ARG A 820 7.38 78.50 2.76
C ARG A 820 8.42 77.92 1.81
N ASP A 821 9.13 78.76 1.08
CA ASP A 821 10.16 78.32 0.14
C ASP A 821 11.32 77.61 0.89
N GLN A 822 11.68 78.10 2.09
CA GLN A 822 12.68 77.47 2.97
C GLN A 822 12.20 76.13 3.53
N VAL A 823 10.97 76.04 4.04
CA VAL A 823 10.37 74.78 4.55
C VAL A 823 10.25 73.75 3.43
N ASN A 824 9.79 74.15 2.24
CA ASN A 824 9.67 73.27 1.08
C ASN A 824 11.01 72.70 0.61
N ALA A 825 12.08 73.49 0.68
CA ALA A 825 13.44 73.01 0.37
C ALA A 825 13.91 71.93 1.36
N VAL A 826 13.57 72.08 2.64
CA VAL A 826 13.87 71.08 3.69
C VAL A 826 13.02 69.82 3.50
N ILE A 827 11.72 69.96 3.22
CA ILE A 827 10.83 68.84 2.89
C ILE A 827 11.40 68.05 1.71
N ALA A 828 11.72 68.72 0.60
CA ALA A 828 12.29 68.08 -0.59
C ALA A 828 13.65 67.39 -0.37
N THR A 829 14.39 67.76 0.68
CA THR A 829 15.69 67.16 1.01
C THR A 829 15.56 65.92 1.89
N ASN A 830 14.51 65.84 2.71
CA ASN A 830 14.33 64.75 3.68
C ASN A 830 13.33 63.68 3.22
N TRP A 831 12.38 64.04 2.36
CA TRP A 831 11.49 63.09 1.69
C TRP A 831 12.15 62.60 0.39
N GLN A 832 12.42 61.30 0.29
CA GLN A 832 13.10 60.66 -0.86
C GLN A 832 12.13 60.07 -1.87
#